data_AF-A0A8H5BKJ4-F1
#
_entry.id   AF-A0A8H5BKJ4-F1
#
_cell.length_a   1.000
_cell.length_b   1.000
_cell.length_c   1.000
_cell.angle_alpha   90.00
_cell.angle_beta   90.00
_cell.angle_gamma   90.00
#
_symmetry.space_group_name_H-M   'P 1'
#
loop_
_entity.id
_entity.type
_entity.pdbx_description
1 polymer ?
#
loop_
_entity_poly.entity_id
_entity_poly.type
_entity_poly.pdbx_seq_one_letter_code
_entity_poly.pdbx_strand_id
1 'polypeptide(L)'
;MHYPSSTSLHDTGMVIDTRPIVVDATLMRPPKIEFGNGSMEVQRGAWNLLHRTLRETVHEVHWAVINLAPTEMAMHNGLREHLDSFMDCLNKLGIPLKRPIHVATADVSSGAGDQSLFRDLNGLLQSVKSNTTPEIYEVIKAGKFFILCILSKDRAWTKVNLKNWGDINTGVITQCVRVEKLRDLTRSRKNPAQYWANVGLKINARLGGENFKVAIQQSGGYDAITCTVSMVVGADVSHPSPGTKAPSVATLAYSHTQFATKYRASATLQDPRQEVFADLQRMMREAIEDVHRGTPRPIDNIIFFRDGVSEGEYTQIQDVEIAAIKKAIDEVWTSEKFKALPKEPPKPKLTFIVVGKRHHTLFFSKGPRELSELNVDSELVETSQTRTIMSTRKMLRRFILPLTIFPMFTTLVFKFLTARIHSGMDAGLKAQCEAPDSPYALSYTGFPKVDARLCGIVAVFQTTMSEPAGLQFLYYGLGSGAILFLFPYLEASRARKTLLLAFPIAWILFAQVATIAFTLSIYLPLFILTGSHDRTKKREDGKITRAHAESLFFAVIVGYFVPSFGMLILKDPEVTALWQIFPVIMSVAAGLHLLIRRPSKLSAGSTLIQVVLMGIFIIASSTHFATIWPIVGDYAALKTLFLPSLLPLPASTSTGLLALDFLKWDLYFAFASLSVATLWFTSTTAQFFGLLAWYAVAVPMSGPGAAITGALIWREAQL
;
A
#
# COMPACT_ATOMS: atom_id res chain seq x y z
N MET A 1 -9.91 29.71 12.38
CA MET A 1 -8.57 30.30 12.19
C MET A 1 -8.39 30.60 10.71
N HIS A 2 -8.02 31.82 10.34
CA HIS A 2 -7.78 32.20 8.95
C HIS A 2 -6.29 31.96 8.63
N TYR A 3 -5.93 30.73 8.23
CA TYR A 3 -4.53 30.39 7.89
C TYR A 3 -3.85 31.35 6.88
N PRO A 4 -4.55 31.87 5.84
CA PRO A 4 -3.96 32.80 4.89
C PRO A 4 -3.50 34.14 5.46
N SER A 5 -3.97 34.55 6.65
CA SER A 5 -3.56 35.80 7.29
C SER A 5 -2.42 35.61 8.31
N SER A 6 -1.84 34.41 8.40
CA SER A 6 -0.69 34.16 9.28
C SER A 6 0.59 34.68 8.64
N THR A 7 1.20 35.68 9.28
CA THR A 7 2.52 36.22 8.89
C THR A 7 3.59 35.14 8.88
N SER A 8 3.61 34.25 9.88
CA SER A 8 4.57 33.15 9.95
C SER A 8 4.46 32.15 8.77
N LEU A 9 3.25 31.87 8.27
CA LEU A 9 3.07 31.02 7.09
C LEU A 9 3.48 31.75 5.80
N HIS A 10 3.21 33.05 5.72
CA HIS A 10 3.61 33.89 4.59
C HIS A 10 5.14 33.98 4.47
N ASP A 11 5.83 34.24 5.58
CA ASP A 11 7.30 34.39 5.61
C ASP A 11 8.04 33.09 5.26
N THR A 12 7.42 31.93 5.53
CA THR A 12 7.96 30.62 5.16
C THR A 12 7.55 30.16 3.76
N GLY A 13 6.74 30.94 3.03
CA GLY A 13 6.21 30.58 1.71
C GLY A 13 5.22 29.42 1.73
N MET A 14 4.70 29.06 2.90
CA MET A 14 3.76 27.95 3.07
C MET A 14 2.32 28.39 2.76
N VAL A 15 1.66 27.65 1.86
CA VAL A 15 0.25 27.88 1.50
C VAL A 15 -0.58 26.68 1.94
N ILE A 16 -1.65 26.93 2.71
CA ILE A 16 -2.58 25.90 3.20
C ILE A 16 -3.87 25.99 2.37
N ASP A 17 -4.24 24.91 1.67
CA ASP A 17 -5.56 24.79 1.04
C ASP A 17 -6.62 24.67 2.15
N THR A 18 -7.66 25.50 2.09
CA THR A 18 -8.75 25.52 3.06
C THR A 18 -9.83 24.47 2.76
N ARG A 19 -9.71 23.75 1.65
CA ARG A 19 -10.64 22.69 1.26
C ARG A 19 -10.17 21.33 1.81
N PRO A 20 -11.08 20.52 2.38
CA PRO A 20 -10.76 19.16 2.79
C PRO A 20 -10.20 18.32 1.64
N ILE A 21 -9.28 17.41 1.97
CA ILE A 21 -8.69 16.49 1.00
C ILE A 21 -9.77 15.50 0.54
N VAL A 22 -10.02 15.46 -0.76
CA VAL A 22 -10.86 14.41 -1.37
C VAL A 22 -10.01 13.16 -1.60
N VAL A 23 -10.54 12.01 -1.16
CA VAL A 23 -9.94 10.68 -1.27
C VAL A 23 -10.99 9.69 -1.78
N ASP A 24 -10.55 8.73 -2.59
CA ASP A 24 -11.40 7.60 -3.00
C ASP A 24 -11.40 6.56 -1.87
N ALA A 25 -12.56 6.03 -1.55
CA ALA A 25 -12.75 5.00 -0.51
C ALA A 25 -13.38 3.75 -1.12
N THR A 26 -13.04 2.58 -0.57
CA THR A 26 -13.68 1.32 -0.96
C THR A 26 -14.50 0.78 0.20
N LEU A 27 -15.80 0.60 -0.03
CA LEU A 27 -16.67 -0.08 0.92
C LEU A 27 -16.46 -1.59 0.81
N MET A 28 -15.92 -2.19 1.87
CA MET A 28 -15.74 -3.64 1.91
C MET A 28 -17.09 -4.35 2.08
N ARG A 29 -17.29 -5.46 1.37
CA ARG A 29 -18.46 -6.30 1.59
C ARG A 29 -18.36 -6.92 2.99
N PRO A 30 -19.39 -6.77 3.83
CA PRO A 30 -19.32 -7.33 5.16
C PRO A 30 -19.40 -8.86 5.09
N PRO A 31 -18.74 -9.57 6.02
CA PRO A 31 -18.79 -11.02 6.05
C PRO A 31 -20.19 -11.50 6.48
N LYS A 32 -20.52 -12.73 6.06
CA LYS A 32 -21.70 -13.44 6.57
C LYS A 32 -21.41 -14.00 7.96
N ILE A 33 -22.38 -13.92 8.87
CA ILE A 33 -22.26 -14.46 10.23
C ILE A 33 -23.00 -15.79 10.33
N GLU A 34 -22.35 -16.81 10.91
CA GLU A 34 -22.88 -18.16 11.12
C GLU A 34 -23.23 -18.39 12.61
N PHE A 35 -24.46 -18.87 12.82
CA PHE A 35 -25.13 -19.16 14.09
C PHE A 35 -25.39 -20.67 14.22
N GLY A 36 -25.97 -21.12 15.34
CA GLY A 36 -26.30 -22.54 15.53
C GLY A 36 -27.37 -23.06 14.57
N ASN A 37 -28.27 -22.18 14.11
CA ASN A 37 -29.40 -22.53 13.23
C ASN A 37 -29.39 -21.77 11.89
N GLY A 38 -28.20 -21.54 11.32
CA GLY A 38 -28.04 -20.98 9.99
C GLY A 38 -27.11 -19.77 9.95
N SER A 39 -27.25 -18.93 8.93
CA SER A 39 -26.38 -17.77 8.73
C SER A 39 -27.17 -16.52 8.32
N MET A 40 -26.55 -15.36 8.44
CA MET A 40 -27.17 -14.06 8.16
C MET A 40 -26.16 -13.09 7.56
N GLU A 41 -26.63 -12.32 6.58
CA GLU A 41 -25.87 -11.20 6.01
C GLU A 41 -25.89 -10.02 6.97
N VAL A 42 -24.74 -9.37 7.14
CA VAL A 42 -24.64 -8.13 7.91
C VAL A 42 -25.13 -6.98 7.05
N GLN A 43 -26.04 -6.18 7.57
CA GLN A 43 -26.59 -5.02 6.88
C GLN A 43 -26.17 -3.75 7.60
N ARG A 44 -25.41 -2.90 6.90
CA ARG A 44 -24.94 -1.60 7.44
C ARG A 44 -24.23 -1.75 8.80
N GLY A 45 -23.33 -2.72 8.91
CA GLY A 45 -22.61 -3.01 10.15
C GLY A 45 -23.45 -3.63 11.28
N ALA A 46 -24.74 -3.89 11.07
CA ALA A 46 -25.65 -4.35 12.11
C ALA A 46 -26.39 -5.65 11.73
N TRP A 47 -26.78 -6.38 12.76
CA TRP A 47 -27.64 -7.56 12.68
C TRP A 47 -28.33 -7.80 14.03
N ASN A 48 -29.30 -8.70 14.10
CA ASN A 48 -30.00 -9.04 15.34
C ASN A 48 -30.09 -10.56 15.57
N LEU A 49 -30.50 -10.96 16.78
CA LEU A 49 -30.58 -12.37 17.19
C LEU A 49 -31.99 -12.97 17.01
N LEU A 50 -32.88 -12.29 16.28
CA LEU A 50 -34.26 -12.74 16.15
C LEU A 50 -34.31 -14.09 15.42
N HIS A 51 -34.96 -15.07 16.04
CA HIS A 51 -35.05 -16.45 15.55
C HIS A 51 -33.69 -17.16 15.35
N ARG A 52 -32.64 -16.72 16.07
CA ARG A 52 -31.31 -17.35 16.02
C ARG A 52 -30.98 -18.09 17.31
N THR A 53 -30.29 -19.22 17.18
CA THR A 53 -29.62 -19.90 18.29
C THR A 53 -28.13 -19.61 18.25
N LEU A 54 -27.49 -19.62 19.41
CA LEU A 54 -26.04 -19.49 19.50
C LEU A 54 -25.37 -20.76 18.95
N ARG A 55 -24.14 -20.61 18.44
CA ARG A 55 -23.42 -21.67 17.73
C ARG A 55 -23.06 -22.84 18.64
N GLU A 56 -22.50 -22.56 19.80
CA GLU A 56 -22.15 -23.54 20.83
C GLU A 56 -22.61 -22.99 22.17
N THR A 57 -23.39 -23.79 22.89
CA THR A 57 -23.97 -23.43 24.19
C THR A 57 -23.62 -24.48 25.22
N VAL A 58 -23.45 -24.05 26.46
CA VAL A 58 -23.23 -24.97 27.57
C VAL A 58 -24.56 -25.60 27.99
N HIS A 59 -24.57 -26.92 28.13
CA HIS A 59 -25.70 -27.67 28.67
C HIS A 59 -25.60 -27.80 30.20
N GLU A 60 -26.75 -27.98 30.86
CA GLU A 60 -26.84 -28.16 32.32
C GLU A 60 -26.32 -26.94 33.12
N VAL A 61 -26.69 -25.75 32.65
CA VAL A 61 -26.30 -24.51 33.31
C VAL A 61 -27.12 -24.32 34.59
N HIS A 62 -26.39 -24.13 35.70
CA HIS A 62 -26.96 -23.84 37.01
C HIS A 62 -26.73 -22.37 37.33
N TRP A 63 -27.64 -21.75 38.08
CA TRP A 63 -27.49 -20.34 38.39
C TRP A 63 -28.23 -19.93 39.66
N ALA A 64 -27.79 -18.81 40.21
CA ALA A 64 -28.40 -18.16 41.35
C ALA A 64 -28.54 -16.65 41.08
N VAL A 65 -29.34 -15.98 41.90
CA VAL A 65 -29.57 -14.53 41.80
C VAL A 65 -29.21 -13.89 43.13
N ILE A 66 -28.49 -12.77 43.06
CA ILE A 66 -28.32 -11.87 44.20
C ILE A 66 -28.78 -10.47 43.85
N ASN A 67 -29.73 -9.96 44.62
CA ASN A 67 -30.18 -8.58 44.53
C ASN A 67 -29.43 -7.74 45.57
N LEU A 68 -28.52 -6.90 45.06
CA LEU A 68 -27.72 -5.92 45.82
C LEU A 68 -28.21 -4.49 45.57
N ALA A 69 -29.38 -4.32 44.95
CA ALA A 69 -29.99 -3.01 44.79
C ALA A 69 -30.49 -2.49 46.16
N PRO A 70 -30.44 -1.16 46.39
CA PRO A 70 -31.03 -0.57 47.59
C PRO A 70 -32.49 -1.02 47.78
N THR A 71 -32.90 -1.22 49.03
CA THR A 71 -34.24 -1.71 49.39
C THR A 71 -35.37 -0.87 48.75
N GLU A 72 -35.20 0.44 48.63
CA GLU A 72 -36.14 1.36 47.95
C GLU A 72 -36.30 1.11 46.44
N MET A 73 -35.29 0.50 45.81
CA MET A 73 -35.28 0.13 44.40
C MET A 73 -35.58 -1.35 44.17
N ALA A 74 -35.69 -2.14 45.24
CA ALA A 74 -35.89 -3.57 45.16
C ALA A 74 -37.24 -3.89 44.50
N MET A 75 -37.18 -4.61 43.38
CA MET A 75 -38.35 -4.96 42.57
C MET A 75 -39.10 -6.17 43.17
N HIS A 76 -39.59 -6.05 44.41
CA HIS A 76 -40.15 -7.19 45.17
C HIS A 76 -41.26 -7.96 44.41
N ASN A 77 -42.09 -7.27 43.62
CA ASN A 77 -43.17 -7.91 42.85
C ASN A 77 -42.84 -8.16 41.36
N GLY A 78 -41.89 -7.41 40.77
CA GLY A 78 -41.58 -7.47 39.33
C GLY A 78 -40.33 -8.29 38.98
N LEU A 79 -39.50 -8.66 39.96
CA LEU A 79 -38.28 -9.42 39.71
C LEU A 79 -38.56 -10.79 39.07
N ARG A 80 -39.61 -11.48 39.54
CA ARG A 80 -39.97 -12.80 39.01
C ARG A 80 -40.28 -12.75 37.51
N GLU A 81 -41.06 -11.78 37.06
CA GLU A 81 -41.39 -11.59 35.64
C GLU A 81 -40.14 -11.33 34.80
N HIS A 82 -39.19 -10.55 35.31
CA HIS A 82 -37.90 -10.32 34.66
C HIS A 82 -37.07 -11.60 34.57
N LEU A 83 -37.03 -12.40 35.62
CA LEU A 83 -36.32 -13.69 35.63
C LEU A 83 -36.96 -14.69 34.68
N ASP A 84 -38.29 -14.77 34.63
CA ASP A 84 -39.03 -15.62 33.69
C ASP A 84 -38.74 -15.20 32.24
N SER A 85 -38.82 -13.90 31.94
CA SER A 85 -38.48 -13.36 30.62
C SER A 85 -37.01 -13.60 30.23
N PHE A 86 -36.10 -13.50 31.20
CA PHE A 86 -34.69 -13.80 31.01
C PHE A 86 -34.46 -15.28 30.67
N MET A 87 -35.05 -16.20 31.44
CA MET A 87 -34.98 -17.63 31.18
C MET A 87 -35.53 -17.98 29.79
N ASP A 88 -36.71 -17.46 29.44
CA ASP A 88 -37.33 -17.68 28.13
C ASP A 88 -36.43 -17.21 26.99
N CYS A 89 -35.78 -16.06 27.15
CA CYS A 89 -34.86 -15.54 26.15
C CYS A 89 -33.62 -16.42 25.99
N LEU A 90 -33.01 -16.86 27.08
CA LEU A 90 -31.81 -17.70 27.03
C LEU A 90 -32.12 -19.10 26.49
N ASN A 91 -33.27 -19.67 26.85
CA ASN A 91 -33.77 -20.92 26.28
C ASN A 91 -33.93 -20.81 24.75
N LYS A 92 -34.49 -19.71 24.25
CA LYS A 92 -34.60 -19.44 22.80
C LYS A 92 -33.26 -19.27 22.09
N LEU A 93 -32.25 -18.78 22.81
CA LEU A 93 -30.86 -18.70 22.31
C LEU A 93 -30.14 -20.06 22.32
N GLY A 94 -30.74 -21.10 22.90
CA GLY A 94 -30.16 -22.43 23.03
C GLY A 94 -29.43 -22.68 24.36
N ILE A 95 -29.49 -21.76 25.33
CA ILE A 95 -28.92 -21.94 26.67
C ILE A 95 -30.02 -22.46 27.59
N PRO A 96 -30.09 -23.79 27.87
CA PRO A 96 -31.18 -24.37 28.64
C PRO A 96 -31.07 -23.94 30.10
N LEU A 97 -31.92 -23.00 30.53
CA LEU A 97 -32.03 -22.55 31.91
C LEU A 97 -33.27 -23.11 32.59
N LYS A 98 -33.05 -23.72 33.76
CA LYS A 98 -34.09 -24.03 34.76
C LYS A 98 -34.25 -22.85 35.71
N ARG A 99 -35.18 -22.95 36.67
CA ARG A 99 -35.32 -21.97 37.75
C ARG A 99 -34.00 -21.80 38.52
N PRO A 100 -33.71 -20.59 39.04
CA PRO A 100 -32.50 -20.37 39.83
C PRO A 100 -32.53 -21.22 41.10
N ILE A 101 -31.37 -21.76 41.50
CA ILE A 101 -31.23 -22.60 42.70
C ILE A 101 -31.58 -21.80 43.95
N HIS A 102 -31.17 -20.54 43.97
CA HIS A 102 -31.40 -19.64 45.08
C HIS A 102 -31.52 -18.19 44.59
N VAL A 103 -32.38 -17.42 45.24
CA VAL A 103 -32.55 -15.99 45.03
C VAL A 103 -32.39 -15.30 46.37
N ALA A 104 -31.29 -14.56 46.53
CA ALA A 104 -31.01 -13.80 47.74
C ALA A 104 -31.19 -12.29 47.50
N THR A 105 -31.54 -11.57 48.55
CA THR A 105 -31.46 -10.11 48.60
C THR A 105 -30.55 -9.74 49.76
N ALA A 106 -29.58 -8.86 49.51
CA ALA A 106 -28.68 -8.36 50.52
C ALA A 106 -28.63 -6.83 50.43
N ASP A 107 -28.98 -6.16 51.53
CA ASP A 107 -28.87 -4.71 51.64
C ASP A 107 -27.44 -4.36 52.04
N VAL A 108 -26.62 -4.08 51.04
CA VAL A 108 -25.27 -3.56 51.29
C VAL A 108 -25.44 -2.10 51.72
N SER A 109 -25.50 -1.84 53.03
CA SER A 109 -25.60 -0.48 53.54
C SER A 109 -24.39 0.34 53.07
N SER A 110 -24.61 1.60 52.73
CA SER A 110 -23.59 2.57 52.31
C SER A 110 -22.58 2.81 53.45
N GLY A 111 -21.61 1.93 53.64
CA GLY A 111 -20.62 2.01 54.72
C GLY A 111 -20.16 0.66 55.30
N ALA A 112 -20.91 -0.42 55.08
CA ALA A 112 -20.44 -1.75 55.41
C ALA A 112 -19.42 -2.19 54.34
N GLY A 113 -18.12 -2.13 54.67
CA GLY A 113 -17.03 -2.40 53.74
C GLY A 113 -17.05 -3.79 53.08
N ASP A 114 -16.03 -4.06 52.27
CA ASP A 114 -15.87 -5.23 51.38
C ASP A 114 -16.19 -6.59 52.05
N GLN A 115 -15.91 -6.72 53.35
CA GLN A 115 -16.18 -7.92 54.14
C GLN A 115 -17.66 -8.30 54.22
N SER A 116 -18.58 -7.32 54.26
CA SER A 116 -20.02 -7.58 54.31
C SER A 116 -20.52 -8.22 53.03
N LEU A 117 -20.14 -7.64 51.87
CA LEU A 117 -20.46 -8.17 50.55
C LEU A 117 -19.91 -9.59 50.36
N PHE A 118 -18.66 -9.84 50.76
CA PHE A 118 -18.05 -11.16 50.62
C PHE A 118 -18.74 -12.20 51.49
N ARG A 119 -19.13 -11.84 52.72
CA ARG A 119 -19.92 -12.70 53.59
C ARG A 119 -21.26 -13.05 52.96
N ASP A 120 -21.97 -12.07 52.40
CA ASP A 120 -23.29 -12.30 51.81
C ASP A 120 -23.19 -13.15 50.52
N LEU A 121 -22.15 -12.96 49.70
CA LEU A 121 -21.84 -13.79 48.54
C LEU A 121 -21.46 -15.23 48.93
N ASN A 122 -20.65 -15.39 49.98
CA ASN A 122 -20.28 -16.70 50.51
C ASN A 122 -21.49 -17.41 51.14
N GLY A 123 -22.36 -16.67 51.84
CA GLY A 123 -23.62 -17.17 52.37
C GLY A 123 -24.55 -17.66 51.26
N LEU A 124 -24.70 -16.89 50.18
CA LEU A 124 -25.42 -17.34 48.99
C LEU A 124 -24.84 -18.63 48.43
N LEU A 125 -23.51 -18.72 48.28
CA LEU A 125 -22.86 -19.92 47.77
C LEU A 125 -23.09 -21.12 48.70
N GLN A 126 -23.13 -20.90 50.02
CA GLN A 126 -23.47 -21.93 51.00
C GLN A 126 -24.94 -22.37 50.88
N SER A 127 -25.89 -21.45 50.69
CA SER A 127 -27.30 -21.77 50.44
C SER A 127 -27.50 -22.52 49.11
N VAL A 128 -26.74 -22.16 48.08
CA VAL A 128 -26.72 -22.93 46.82
C VAL A 128 -26.23 -24.35 47.08
N LYS A 129 -25.17 -24.52 47.88
CA LYS A 129 -24.63 -25.85 48.25
C LYS A 129 -25.61 -26.67 49.09
N SER A 130 -26.36 -26.06 50.01
CA SER A 130 -27.32 -26.80 50.85
C SER A 130 -28.58 -27.24 50.08
N ASN A 131 -28.96 -26.50 49.03
CA ASN A 131 -30.20 -26.74 48.28
C ASN A 131 -29.99 -27.64 47.06
N THR A 132 -28.83 -28.29 46.93
CA THR A 132 -28.44 -29.09 45.76
C THR A 132 -27.59 -30.29 46.18
N THR A 133 -27.31 -31.20 45.24
CA THR A 133 -26.42 -32.35 45.48
C THR A 133 -24.94 -31.91 45.66
N PRO A 134 -24.09 -32.72 46.34
CA PRO A 134 -22.66 -32.43 46.50
C PRO A 134 -21.89 -32.12 45.20
N GLU A 135 -22.46 -32.50 44.04
CA GLU A 135 -21.92 -32.31 42.70
C GLU A 135 -21.83 -30.83 42.26
N ILE A 136 -22.50 -29.89 42.93
CA ILE A 136 -22.47 -28.47 42.54
C ILE A 136 -21.06 -27.88 42.54
N TYR A 137 -20.16 -28.40 43.38
CA TYR A 137 -18.77 -27.96 43.38
C TYR A 137 -18.07 -28.33 42.07
N GLU A 138 -18.35 -29.51 41.53
CA GLU A 138 -17.86 -29.94 40.23
C GLU A 138 -18.54 -29.19 39.08
N VAL A 139 -19.82 -28.82 39.22
CA VAL A 139 -20.51 -27.93 38.28
C VAL A 139 -19.85 -26.54 38.22
N ILE A 140 -19.50 -25.97 39.39
CA ILE A 140 -18.81 -24.68 39.48
C ILE A 140 -17.42 -24.78 38.83
N LYS A 141 -16.63 -25.80 39.18
CA LYS A 141 -15.31 -26.05 38.58
C LYS A 141 -15.37 -26.28 37.07
N ALA A 142 -16.43 -26.95 36.60
CA ALA A 142 -16.66 -27.18 35.17
C ALA A 142 -17.11 -25.91 34.41
N GLY A 143 -17.26 -24.77 35.09
CA GLY A 143 -17.68 -23.52 34.47
C GLY A 143 -19.16 -23.51 34.07
N LYS A 144 -19.98 -24.39 34.66
CA LYS A 144 -21.42 -24.52 34.36
C LYS A 144 -22.33 -23.77 35.35
N PHE A 145 -21.77 -22.91 36.20
CA PHE A 145 -22.51 -22.12 37.19
C PHE A 145 -22.25 -20.61 37.06
N PHE A 146 -23.30 -19.79 37.18
CA PHE A 146 -23.15 -18.34 37.27
C PHE A 146 -24.12 -17.68 38.27
N ILE A 147 -23.76 -16.49 38.74
CA ILE A 147 -24.63 -15.65 39.59
C ILE A 147 -25.08 -14.42 38.78
N LEU A 148 -26.39 -14.21 38.67
CA LEU A 148 -26.96 -12.97 38.16
C LEU A 148 -27.00 -11.95 39.31
N CYS A 149 -26.22 -10.89 39.20
CA CYS A 149 -26.07 -9.88 40.24
C CYS A 149 -26.83 -8.61 39.83
N ILE A 150 -27.80 -8.18 40.61
CA ILE A 150 -28.58 -6.96 40.37
C ILE A 150 -28.02 -5.87 41.26
N LEU A 151 -27.60 -4.75 40.67
CA LEU A 151 -27.00 -3.62 41.40
C LEU A 151 -27.43 -2.28 40.78
N SER A 152 -27.31 -1.22 41.57
CA SER A 152 -27.56 0.15 41.14
C SER A 152 -26.31 0.79 40.53
N LYS A 153 -26.47 1.81 39.68
CA LYS A 153 -25.40 2.50 38.94
C LYS A 153 -24.39 3.18 39.87
N ASP A 154 -24.85 3.69 41.00
CA ASP A 154 -24.06 4.35 42.05
C ASP A 154 -23.16 3.38 42.84
N ARG A 155 -23.38 2.06 42.74
CA ARG A 155 -22.61 1.02 43.43
C ARG A 155 -21.38 0.56 42.63
N ALA A 156 -20.58 1.52 42.12
CA ALA A 156 -19.39 1.23 41.33
C ALA A 156 -18.35 0.40 42.11
N TRP A 157 -18.11 0.75 43.39
CA TRP A 157 -17.19 0.02 44.26
C TRP A 157 -17.65 -1.41 44.55
N THR A 158 -18.94 -1.60 44.88
CA THR A 158 -19.53 -2.93 45.06
C THR A 158 -19.35 -3.81 43.83
N LYS A 159 -19.49 -3.25 42.62
CA LYS A 159 -19.23 -3.99 41.38
C LYS A 159 -17.76 -4.45 41.28
N VAL A 160 -16.81 -3.58 41.62
CA VAL A 160 -15.38 -3.93 41.60
C VAL A 160 -15.09 -5.07 42.56
N ASN A 161 -15.60 -5.00 43.79
CA ASN A 161 -15.40 -6.04 44.80
C ASN A 161 -16.10 -7.35 44.46
N LEU A 162 -17.31 -7.29 43.89
CA LEU A 162 -18.01 -8.46 43.40
C LEU A 162 -17.22 -9.15 42.28
N LYS A 163 -16.58 -8.36 41.40
CA LYS A 163 -15.69 -8.89 40.35
C LYS A 163 -14.40 -9.45 40.92
N ASN A 164 -13.81 -8.83 41.94
CA ASN A 164 -12.66 -9.39 42.65
C ASN A 164 -13.02 -10.74 43.30
N TRP A 165 -14.13 -10.80 44.04
CA TRP A 165 -14.61 -12.04 44.66
C TRP A 165 -14.85 -13.16 43.63
N GLY A 166 -15.56 -12.86 42.54
CA GLY A 166 -15.89 -13.83 41.50
C GLY A 166 -14.70 -14.24 40.65
N ASP A 167 -14.02 -13.27 40.03
CA ASP A 167 -13.03 -13.52 38.98
C ASP A 167 -11.65 -13.87 39.54
N ILE A 168 -11.30 -13.41 40.76
CA ILE A 168 -9.97 -13.64 41.37
C ILE A 168 -10.04 -14.64 42.52
N ASN A 169 -10.97 -14.48 43.47
CA ASN A 169 -10.90 -15.23 44.73
C ASN A 169 -11.59 -16.59 44.69
N THR A 170 -12.68 -16.73 43.91
CA THR A 170 -13.53 -17.93 43.93
C THR A 170 -13.65 -18.65 42.58
N GLY A 171 -13.37 -17.96 41.47
CA GLY A 171 -13.60 -18.47 40.11
C GLY A 171 -15.08 -18.56 39.72
N VAL A 172 -15.99 -17.99 40.52
CA VAL A 172 -17.43 -18.02 40.23
C VAL A 172 -17.79 -16.96 39.19
N ILE A 173 -18.42 -17.39 38.10
CA ILE A 173 -18.86 -16.49 37.03
C ILE A 173 -19.99 -15.57 37.55
N THR A 174 -19.81 -14.26 37.41
CA THR A 174 -20.80 -13.25 37.79
C THR A 174 -21.27 -12.43 36.59
N GLN A 175 -22.58 -12.25 36.45
CA GLN A 175 -23.17 -11.38 35.44
C GLN A 175 -23.97 -10.26 36.10
N CYS A 176 -23.45 -9.04 36.02
CA CYS A 176 -24.08 -7.85 36.59
C CYS A 176 -25.17 -7.29 35.66
N VAL A 177 -26.32 -6.93 36.23
CA VAL A 177 -27.39 -6.15 35.57
C VAL A 177 -27.78 -4.95 36.43
N ARG A 178 -28.24 -3.88 35.78
CA ARG A 178 -28.61 -2.64 36.47
C ARG A 178 -30.07 -2.66 36.85
N VAL A 179 -30.39 -2.42 38.12
CA VAL A 179 -31.78 -2.37 38.61
C VAL A 179 -32.60 -1.31 37.87
N GLU A 180 -31.99 -0.16 37.56
CA GLU A 180 -32.65 0.93 36.84
C GLU A 180 -33.06 0.48 35.44
N LYS A 181 -32.23 -0.33 34.78
CA LYS A 181 -32.54 -0.85 33.45
C LYS A 181 -33.75 -1.79 33.47
N LEU A 182 -33.88 -2.60 34.52
CA LEU A 182 -35.03 -3.49 34.70
C LEU A 182 -36.31 -2.70 34.99
N ARG A 183 -36.23 -1.68 35.84
CA ARG A 183 -37.34 -0.77 36.12
C ARG A 183 -37.80 -0.02 34.88
N ASP A 184 -36.88 0.46 34.06
CA ASP A 184 -37.19 1.15 32.81
C ASP A 184 -37.92 0.23 31.82
N LEU A 185 -37.51 -1.04 31.72
CA LEU A 185 -38.19 -2.03 30.89
C LEU A 185 -39.64 -2.25 31.34
N THR A 186 -39.87 -2.39 32.65
CA THR A 186 -41.23 -2.48 33.21
C THR A 186 -42.06 -1.22 32.92
N ARG A 187 -41.51 -0.03 33.16
CA ARG A 187 -42.21 1.25 32.97
C ARG A 187 -42.54 1.53 31.51
N SER A 188 -41.61 1.27 30.60
CA SER A 188 -41.75 1.59 29.19
C SER A 188 -42.55 0.56 28.39
N ARG A 189 -42.94 -0.57 29.01
CA ARG A 189 -43.61 -1.72 28.36
C ARG A 189 -42.89 -2.20 27.09
N LYS A 190 -41.58 -1.95 26.98
CA LYS A 190 -40.76 -2.40 25.85
C LYS A 190 -40.48 -3.88 26.00
N ASN A 191 -40.50 -4.61 24.88
CA ASN A 191 -40.11 -6.02 24.87
C ASN A 191 -38.65 -6.16 25.36
N PRO A 192 -38.40 -6.85 26.49
CA PRO A 192 -37.06 -6.98 27.07
C PRO A 192 -36.16 -7.97 26.32
N ALA A 193 -36.68 -8.70 25.32
CA ALA A 193 -35.95 -9.76 24.62
C ALA A 193 -34.61 -9.30 24.05
N GLN A 194 -34.52 -8.11 23.44
CA GLN A 194 -33.24 -7.61 22.91
C GLN A 194 -32.20 -7.35 24.01
N TYR A 195 -32.65 -6.86 25.17
CA TYR A 195 -31.77 -6.64 26.32
C TYR A 195 -31.26 -7.97 26.88
N TRP A 196 -32.18 -8.92 27.10
CA TRP A 196 -31.82 -10.24 27.60
C TRP A 196 -30.97 -11.04 26.63
N ALA A 197 -31.18 -10.89 25.32
CA ALA A 197 -30.34 -11.53 24.32
C ALA A 197 -28.89 -11.04 24.41
N ASN A 198 -28.67 -9.73 24.59
CA ASN A 198 -27.34 -9.15 24.78
C ASN A 198 -26.70 -9.60 26.11
N VAL A 199 -27.49 -9.79 27.17
CA VAL A 199 -26.99 -10.38 28.43
C VAL A 199 -26.63 -11.86 28.21
N GLY A 200 -27.45 -12.61 27.49
CA GLY A 200 -27.24 -14.01 27.13
C GLY A 200 -25.94 -14.22 26.35
N LEU A 201 -25.61 -13.33 25.41
CA LEU A 201 -24.33 -13.35 24.69
C LEU A 201 -23.11 -13.31 25.64
N LYS A 202 -23.19 -12.49 26.69
CA LYS A 202 -22.11 -12.35 27.68
C LYS A 202 -22.01 -13.59 28.57
N ILE A 203 -23.16 -14.13 28.97
CA ILE A 203 -23.22 -15.34 29.80
C ILE A 203 -22.65 -16.53 29.04
N ASN A 204 -23.10 -16.76 27.80
CA ASN A 204 -22.60 -17.88 26.99
C ASN A 204 -21.08 -17.82 26.82
N ALA A 205 -20.54 -16.65 26.48
CA ALA A 205 -19.09 -16.46 26.34
C ALA A 205 -18.33 -16.75 27.64
N ARG A 206 -18.90 -16.37 28.81
CA ARG A 206 -18.27 -16.61 30.12
C ARG A 206 -18.38 -18.06 30.58
N LEU A 207 -19.42 -18.77 30.18
CA LEU A 207 -19.57 -20.21 30.41
C LEU A 207 -18.69 -21.05 29.46
N GLY A 208 -18.05 -20.42 28.46
CA GLY A 208 -17.17 -21.09 27.49
C GLY A 208 -17.84 -21.48 26.18
N GLY A 209 -19.09 -21.07 25.96
CA GLY A 209 -19.79 -21.24 24.68
C GLY A 209 -19.28 -20.33 23.56
N GLU A 210 -19.77 -20.57 22.35
CA GLU A 210 -19.49 -19.79 21.15
C GLU A 210 -20.78 -19.17 20.61
N ASN A 211 -20.83 -17.83 20.53
CA ASN A 211 -22.06 -17.15 20.11
C ASN A 211 -22.32 -17.31 18.61
N PHE A 212 -21.33 -16.98 17.80
CA PHE A 212 -21.35 -17.00 16.34
C PHE A 212 -19.91 -16.92 15.80
N LYS A 213 -19.70 -17.29 14.54
CA LYS A 213 -18.45 -17.07 13.81
C LYS A 213 -18.69 -16.35 12.48
N VAL A 214 -17.63 -15.87 11.86
CA VAL A 214 -17.66 -15.47 10.45
C VAL A 214 -17.73 -16.74 9.58
N ALA A 215 -18.61 -16.76 8.59
CA ALA A 215 -18.73 -17.85 7.63
C ALA A 215 -17.47 -17.90 6.74
N ILE A 216 -16.97 -19.12 6.48
CA ILE A 216 -15.84 -19.32 5.57
C ILE A 216 -16.33 -19.01 4.15
N GLN A 217 -15.90 -17.88 3.59
CA GLN A 217 -16.10 -17.56 2.17
C GLN A 217 -14.84 -17.99 1.42
N GLN A 218 -14.97 -18.79 0.35
CA GLN A 218 -13.86 -19.36 -0.44
C GLN A 218 -13.01 -18.31 -1.20
N SER A 219 -13.16 -17.02 -0.90
CA SER A 219 -12.48 -15.93 -1.61
C SER A 219 -12.36 -14.69 -0.72
N GLY A 220 -11.29 -14.59 0.08
CA GLY A 220 -10.96 -13.36 0.83
C GLY A 220 -9.82 -13.54 1.85
N GLY A 221 -9.24 -12.43 2.36
CA GLY A 221 -8.11 -12.46 3.30
C GLY A 221 -8.37 -13.21 4.63
N TYR A 222 -9.62 -13.60 4.91
CA TYR A 222 -10.00 -14.47 6.03
C TYR A 222 -9.46 -15.90 5.88
N ASP A 223 -9.11 -16.33 4.64
CA ASP A 223 -8.45 -17.61 4.35
C ASP A 223 -7.13 -17.78 5.14
N ALA A 224 -6.42 -16.68 5.41
CA ALA A 224 -5.19 -16.72 6.20
C ALA A 224 -5.43 -17.22 7.63
N ILE A 225 -6.58 -16.87 8.22
CA ILE A 225 -6.96 -17.28 9.59
C ILE A 225 -7.63 -18.66 9.58
N THR A 226 -8.47 -18.97 8.59
CA THR A 226 -9.28 -20.20 8.60
C THR A 226 -8.60 -21.42 8.00
N CYS A 227 -7.67 -21.24 7.06
CA CYS A 227 -6.99 -22.33 6.35
C CYS A 227 -5.65 -22.73 7.00
N THR A 228 -5.23 -22.03 8.04
CA THR A 228 -4.02 -22.33 8.83
C THR A 228 -4.34 -22.26 10.33
N VAL A 229 -3.49 -22.81 11.20
CA VAL A 229 -3.64 -22.62 12.65
C VAL A 229 -3.10 -21.23 13.00
N SER A 230 -3.99 -20.23 13.04
CA SER A 230 -3.63 -18.85 13.35
C SER A 230 -4.02 -18.45 14.78
N MET A 231 -3.10 -17.79 15.48
CA MET A 231 -3.34 -17.17 16.79
C MET A 231 -3.48 -15.66 16.61
N VAL A 232 -4.66 -15.13 16.90
CA VAL A 232 -4.95 -13.69 16.92
C VAL A 232 -4.75 -13.17 18.33
N VAL A 233 -3.98 -12.10 18.45
CA VAL A 233 -3.57 -11.51 19.72
C VAL A 233 -3.93 -10.03 19.72
N GLY A 234 -4.53 -9.54 20.80
CA GLY A 234 -4.76 -8.13 21.08
C GLY A 234 -3.98 -7.70 22.32
N ALA A 235 -3.26 -6.59 22.23
CA ALA A 235 -2.46 -6.04 23.32
C ALA A 235 -2.78 -4.56 23.56
N ASP A 236 -2.95 -4.20 24.83
CA ASP A 236 -3.25 -2.84 25.28
C ASP A 236 -2.56 -2.55 26.62
N VAL A 237 -2.23 -1.28 26.85
CA VAL A 237 -1.76 -0.77 28.13
C VAL A 237 -2.72 0.31 28.61
N SER A 238 -3.26 0.10 29.80
CA SER A 238 -4.15 1.06 30.45
C SER A 238 -3.40 1.84 31.53
N HIS A 239 -3.43 3.17 31.42
CA HIS A 239 -2.83 4.07 32.42
C HIS A 239 -3.86 4.60 33.41
N PRO A 240 -3.46 4.89 34.66
CA PRO A 240 -4.34 5.50 35.63
C PRO A 240 -4.55 7.00 35.34
N SER A 241 -5.50 7.61 36.07
CA SER A 241 -5.82 9.03 35.94
C SER A 241 -4.60 9.95 36.11
N PRO A 242 -4.57 11.10 35.42
CA PRO A 242 -3.46 12.04 35.55
C PRO A 242 -3.15 12.44 37.00
N GLY A 243 -1.85 12.49 37.34
CA GLY A 243 -1.39 12.86 38.68
C GLY A 243 -1.30 11.70 39.69
N THR A 244 -1.73 10.49 39.33
CA THR A 244 -1.58 9.31 40.18
C THR A 244 -0.27 8.56 39.88
N LYS A 245 0.33 7.94 40.91
CA LYS A 245 1.49 7.05 40.79
C LYS A 245 1.11 5.57 40.72
N ALA A 246 -0.15 5.27 40.43
CA ALA A 246 -0.61 3.89 40.27
C ALA A 246 0.09 3.23 39.07
N PRO A 247 0.29 1.90 39.08
CA PRO A 247 0.94 1.20 37.98
C PRO A 247 0.07 1.23 36.72
N SER A 248 0.70 1.07 35.56
CA SER A 248 -0.03 0.77 34.32
C SER A 248 -0.38 -0.70 34.28
N VAL A 249 -1.47 -1.06 33.62
CA VAL A 249 -1.90 -2.46 33.45
C VAL A 249 -1.72 -2.86 31.98
N ALA A 250 -0.77 -3.75 31.73
CA ALA A 250 -0.52 -4.33 30.41
C ALA A 250 -1.32 -5.62 30.25
N THR A 251 -2.11 -5.71 29.18
CA THR A 251 -3.05 -6.83 28.96
C THR A 251 -2.86 -7.43 27.58
N LEU A 252 -2.84 -8.76 27.53
CA LEU A 252 -2.78 -9.58 26.33
C LEU A 252 -4.06 -10.43 26.26
N ALA A 253 -4.82 -10.34 25.18
CA ALA A 253 -5.90 -11.27 24.86
C ALA A 253 -5.49 -12.11 23.65
N TYR A 254 -5.66 -13.43 23.69
CA TYR A 254 -5.25 -14.31 22.59
C TYR A 254 -6.28 -15.38 22.29
N SER A 255 -6.49 -15.65 21.01
CA SER A 255 -7.43 -16.66 20.53
C SER A 255 -6.86 -18.07 20.69
N HIS A 256 -7.69 -19.01 21.12
CA HIS A 256 -7.31 -20.43 21.24
C HIS A 256 -8.24 -21.36 20.43
N THR A 257 -8.95 -20.82 19.45
CA THR A 257 -9.87 -21.55 18.57
C THR A 257 -9.58 -21.17 17.11
N GLN A 258 -9.78 -22.10 16.18
CA GLN A 258 -9.48 -21.90 14.75
C GLN A 258 -10.15 -20.66 14.14
N PHE A 259 -11.37 -20.34 14.58
CA PHE A 259 -12.15 -19.20 14.07
C PHE A 259 -11.94 -17.91 14.85
N ALA A 260 -10.99 -17.89 15.79
CA ALA A 260 -10.70 -16.78 16.68
C ALA A 260 -11.96 -16.20 17.36
N THR A 261 -12.84 -17.07 17.86
CA THR A 261 -14.10 -16.69 18.52
C THR A 261 -14.05 -16.78 20.04
N LYS A 262 -13.13 -17.58 20.59
CA LYS A 262 -12.85 -17.69 22.03
C LYS A 262 -11.44 -17.18 22.34
N TYR A 263 -11.34 -16.32 23.35
CA TYR A 263 -10.10 -15.68 23.80
C TYR A 263 -9.84 -15.95 25.28
N ARG A 264 -8.57 -16.10 25.61
CA ARG A 264 -8.04 -16.03 26.98
C ARG A 264 -7.31 -14.71 27.15
N ALA A 265 -7.08 -14.30 28.39
CA ALA A 265 -6.38 -13.07 28.71
C ALA A 265 -5.30 -13.28 29.76
N SER A 266 -4.22 -12.52 29.65
CA SER A 266 -3.16 -12.38 30.63
C SER A 266 -2.96 -10.89 30.91
N ALA A 267 -2.76 -10.51 32.17
CA ALA A 267 -2.52 -9.13 32.56
C ALA A 267 -1.37 -9.05 33.56
N THR A 268 -0.57 -7.99 33.45
CA THR A 268 0.53 -7.70 34.37
C THR A 268 0.55 -6.23 34.72
N LEU A 269 1.10 -5.91 35.90
CA LEU A 269 1.41 -4.54 36.28
C LEU A 269 2.78 -4.16 35.72
N GLN A 270 2.92 -2.90 35.34
CA GLN A 270 4.20 -2.30 34.96
C GLN A 270 4.29 -0.87 35.49
N ASP A 271 5.45 -0.24 35.30
CA ASP A 271 5.71 1.07 35.87
C ASP A 271 4.66 2.11 35.44
N PRO A 272 4.38 3.11 36.30
CA PRO A 272 3.40 4.14 36.00
C PRO A 272 3.69 4.81 34.65
N ARG A 273 2.68 4.85 33.78
CA ARG A 273 2.72 5.45 32.43
C ARG A 273 3.77 4.88 31.46
N GLN A 274 4.30 3.70 31.74
CA GLN A 274 5.07 2.97 30.75
C GLN A 274 4.13 2.42 29.67
N GLU A 275 4.30 2.80 28.41
CA GLU A 275 3.51 2.27 27.27
C GLU A 275 4.09 0.96 26.75
N VAL A 276 5.41 0.85 26.65
CA VAL A 276 6.08 -0.37 26.17
C VAL A 276 5.88 -1.51 27.15
N PHE A 277 5.45 -2.69 26.69
CA PHE A 277 5.28 -3.85 27.58
C PHE A 277 6.61 -4.25 28.26
N ALA A 278 6.63 -4.28 29.59
CA ALA A 278 7.81 -4.71 30.34
C ALA A 278 8.09 -6.22 30.20
N ASP A 279 7.03 -7.04 30.13
CA ASP A 279 7.12 -8.50 30.27
C ASP A 279 6.45 -9.26 29.11
N LEU A 280 6.44 -8.66 27.93
CA LEU A 280 5.75 -9.22 26.75
C LEU A 280 6.28 -10.60 26.38
N GLN A 281 7.59 -10.82 26.53
CA GLN A 281 8.23 -12.09 26.18
C GLN A 281 7.62 -13.25 26.99
N ARG A 282 7.51 -13.11 28.31
CA ARG A 282 6.89 -14.14 29.17
C ARG A 282 5.42 -14.33 28.82
N MET A 283 4.66 -13.24 28.71
CA MET A 283 3.22 -13.29 28.42
C MET A 283 2.95 -14.02 27.09
N MET A 284 3.76 -13.77 26.06
CA MET A 284 3.66 -14.45 24.77
C MET A 284 4.06 -15.91 24.83
N ARG A 285 5.13 -16.25 25.55
CA ARG A 285 5.54 -17.64 25.74
C ARG A 285 4.40 -18.45 26.38
N GLU A 286 3.84 -17.95 27.49
CA GLU A 286 2.72 -18.57 28.19
C GLU A 286 1.50 -18.74 27.28
N ALA A 287 1.18 -17.72 26.49
CA ALA A 287 0.06 -17.75 25.55
C ALA A 287 0.25 -18.77 24.41
N ILE A 288 1.44 -18.84 23.81
CA ILE A 288 1.77 -19.79 22.74
C ILE A 288 1.70 -21.23 23.28
N GLU A 289 2.30 -21.48 24.46
CA GLU A 289 2.24 -22.79 25.10
C GLU A 289 0.79 -23.20 25.43
N ASP A 290 -0.03 -22.25 25.87
CA ASP A 290 -1.42 -22.49 26.20
C ASP A 290 -2.27 -22.88 25.00
N VAL A 291 -2.12 -22.15 23.89
CA VAL A 291 -2.80 -22.50 22.63
C VAL A 291 -2.34 -23.88 22.15
N HIS A 292 -1.04 -24.16 22.20
CA HIS A 292 -0.51 -25.45 21.76
C HIS A 292 -1.04 -26.63 22.59
N ARG A 293 -1.20 -26.50 23.91
CA ARG A 293 -1.82 -27.55 24.74
C ARG A 293 -3.24 -27.90 24.28
N GLY A 294 -3.96 -26.94 23.69
CA GLY A 294 -5.33 -27.12 23.20
C GLY A 294 -5.44 -27.60 21.76
N THR A 295 -4.34 -27.68 21.00
CA THR A 295 -4.38 -27.99 19.57
C THR A 295 -3.35 -29.06 19.19
N PRO A 296 -3.72 -30.12 18.46
CA PRO A 296 -2.79 -31.18 18.06
C PRO A 296 -1.77 -30.73 17.00
N ARG A 297 -1.92 -29.52 16.45
CA ARG A 297 -1.02 -28.95 15.44
C ARG A 297 -0.34 -27.69 15.97
N PRO A 298 0.94 -27.44 15.63
CA PRO A 298 1.61 -26.18 15.90
C PRO A 298 0.90 -24.99 15.22
N ILE A 299 1.11 -23.80 15.79
CA ILE A 299 0.60 -22.53 15.25
C ILE A 299 1.43 -22.15 14.02
N ASP A 300 0.77 -21.80 12.91
CA ASP A 300 1.40 -21.37 11.66
C ASP A 300 1.64 -19.85 11.62
N ASN A 301 0.71 -19.07 12.18
CA ASN A 301 0.74 -17.61 12.13
C ASN A 301 0.32 -16.98 13.46
N ILE A 302 0.98 -15.88 13.82
CA ILE A 302 0.60 -15.00 14.93
C ILE A 302 0.24 -13.63 14.34
N ILE A 303 -1.00 -13.18 14.55
CA ILE A 303 -1.48 -11.86 14.14
C ILE A 303 -1.67 -11.02 15.40
N PHE A 304 -0.78 -10.05 15.60
CA PHE A 304 -0.69 -9.26 16.82
C PHE A 304 -1.20 -7.83 16.59
N PHE A 305 -2.32 -7.48 17.22
CA PHE A 305 -2.90 -6.14 17.22
C PHE A 305 -2.47 -5.37 18.47
N ARG A 306 -1.76 -4.26 18.30
CA ARG A 306 -1.28 -3.39 19.38
C ARG A 306 -2.04 -2.06 19.38
N ASP A 307 -2.87 -1.82 20.39
CA ASP A 307 -3.62 -0.55 20.56
C ASP A 307 -2.72 0.53 21.21
N GLY A 308 -3.14 1.79 21.27
CA GLY A 308 -2.56 2.80 22.19
C GLY A 308 -1.21 3.43 21.82
N VAL A 309 -0.51 2.94 20.79
CA VAL A 309 0.84 3.43 20.43
C VAL A 309 0.78 4.66 19.51
N SER A 310 1.53 5.71 19.86
CA SER A 310 1.69 6.91 19.03
C SER A 310 2.76 6.74 17.94
N GLU A 311 2.68 7.51 16.84
CA GLU A 311 3.65 7.41 15.72
C GLU A 311 5.11 7.63 16.15
N GLY A 312 5.34 8.44 17.20
CA GLY A 312 6.67 8.69 17.74
C GLY A 312 7.31 7.49 18.45
N GLU A 313 6.51 6.50 18.83
CA GLU A 313 6.95 5.33 19.61
C GLU A 313 7.18 4.09 18.73
N TYR A 314 6.88 4.15 17.42
CA TYR A 314 6.92 2.99 16.53
C TYR A 314 8.28 2.31 16.48
N THR A 315 9.38 3.08 16.43
CA THR A 315 10.74 2.53 16.41
C THR A 315 11.02 1.75 17.70
N GLN A 316 10.65 2.32 18.86
CA GLN A 316 10.87 1.67 20.15
C GLN A 316 10.05 0.37 20.28
N ILE A 317 8.80 0.36 19.81
CA ILE A 317 7.96 -0.83 19.79
C ILE A 317 8.54 -1.90 18.85
N GLN A 318 9.02 -1.49 17.68
CA GLN A 318 9.67 -2.40 16.74
C GLN A 318 10.91 -3.06 17.34
N ASP A 319 11.75 -2.29 18.03
CA ASP A 319 13.02 -2.81 18.57
C ASP A 319 12.80 -3.67 19.83
N VAL A 320 11.82 -3.34 20.66
CA VAL A 320 11.59 -4.00 21.96
C VAL A 320 10.50 -5.08 21.88
N GLU A 321 9.27 -4.73 21.49
CA GLU A 321 8.12 -5.64 21.57
C GLU A 321 8.20 -6.75 20.51
N ILE A 322 8.53 -6.41 19.26
CA ILE A 322 8.66 -7.42 18.19
C ILE A 322 9.83 -8.37 18.50
N ALA A 323 10.94 -7.86 19.03
CA ALA A 323 12.06 -8.70 19.47
C ALA A 323 11.65 -9.63 20.62
N ALA A 324 10.90 -9.13 21.61
CA ALA A 324 10.38 -9.92 22.71
C ALA A 324 9.45 -11.05 22.22
N ILE A 325 8.55 -10.78 21.28
CA ILE A 325 7.67 -11.80 20.70
C ILE A 325 8.50 -12.87 19.96
N LYS A 326 9.47 -12.46 19.14
CA LYS A 326 10.34 -13.40 18.42
C LYS A 326 11.13 -14.30 19.38
N LYS A 327 11.68 -13.72 20.45
CA LYS A 327 12.39 -14.48 21.47
C LYS A 327 11.48 -15.46 22.21
N ALA A 328 10.23 -15.08 22.50
CA ALA A 328 9.25 -15.99 23.08
C ALA A 328 8.94 -17.18 22.14
N ILE A 329 8.79 -16.92 20.84
CA ILE A 329 8.61 -17.98 19.82
C ILE A 329 9.81 -18.92 19.83
N ASP A 330 11.03 -18.37 19.84
CA ASP A 330 12.27 -19.14 19.84
C ASP A 330 12.41 -20.03 21.08
N GLU A 331 12.07 -19.52 22.27
CA GLU A 331 12.05 -20.27 23.52
C GLU A 331 11.08 -21.46 23.46
N VAL A 332 9.86 -21.25 22.95
CA VAL A 332 8.88 -22.34 22.82
C VAL A 332 9.35 -23.38 21.81
N TRP A 333 9.85 -22.97 20.66
CA TRP A 333 10.28 -23.87 19.57
C TRP A 333 11.53 -24.68 19.89
N THR A 334 12.37 -24.21 20.81
CA THR A 334 13.58 -24.92 21.26
C THR A 334 13.33 -25.79 22.50
N SER A 335 12.13 -25.74 23.07
CA SER A 335 11.77 -26.56 24.23
C SER A 335 11.68 -28.05 23.88
N GLU A 336 12.05 -28.92 24.84
CA GLU A 336 12.03 -30.38 24.66
C GLU A 336 10.64 -30.91 24.28
N LYS A 337 9.57 -30.23 24.70
CA LYS A 337 8.19 -30.58 24.34
C LYS A 337 7.91 -30.47 22.83
N PHE A 338 8.55 -29.51 22.15
CA PHE A 338 8.38 -29.30 20.72
C PHE A 338 9.39 -30.08 19.88
N LYS A 339 10.60 -30.35 20.40
CA LYS A 339 11.58 -31.24 19.76
C LYS A 339 11.08 -32.69 19.61
N ALA A 340 10.18 -33.13 20.49
CA ALA A 340 9.59 -34.45 20.45
C ALA A 340 8.53 -34.64 19.33
N LEU A 341 8.20 -33.61 18.55
CA LEU A 341 7.30 -33.75 17.40
C LEU A 341 8.02 -34.49 16.25
N PRO A 342 7.34 -35.39 15.51
CA PRO A 342 7.96 -36.24 14.48
C PRO A 342 8.67 -35.49 13.33
N LYS A 343 8.42 -34.19 13.21
CA LYS A 343 9.08 -33.23 12.32
C LYS A 343 9.20 -31.92 13.07
N GLU A 344 10.38 -31.30 13.10
CA GLU A 344 10.53 -29.93 13.60
C GLU A 344 9.59 -29.01 12.81
N PRO A 345 8.48 -28.51 13.39
CA PRO A 345 7.57 -27.66 12.65
C PRO A 345 8.22 -26.30 12.42
N PRO A 346 7.94 -25.62 11.28
CA PRO A 346 8.46 -24.26 11.07
C PRO A 346 7.95 -23.32 12.16
N LYS A 347 8.75 -22.31 12.52
CA LYS A 347 8.34 -21.25 13.45
C LYS A 347 7.16 -20.46 12.87
N PRO A 348 6.22 -19.99 13.71
CA PRO A 348 5.07 -19.22 13.26
C PRO A 348 5.51 -17.89 12.63
N LYS A 349 4.81 -17.46 11.59
CA LYS A 349 5.01 -16.14 10.99
C LYS A 349 4.31 -15.08 11.82
N LEU A 350 5.03 -14.01 12.18
CA LEU A 350 4.48 -12.88 12.94
C LEU A 350 4.04 -11.75 12.01
N THR A 351 2.78 -11.33 12.15
CA THR A 351 2.25 -10.07 11.60
C THR A 351 1.92 -9.14 12.77
N PHE A 352 2.56 -7.97 12.82
CA PHE A 352 2.36 -6.98 13.88
C PHE A 352 1.61 -5.76 13.32
N ILE A 353 0.48 -5.40 13.92
CA ILE A 353 -0.45 -4.38 13.44
C ILE A 353 -0.67 -3.38 14.58
N VAL A 354 -0.24 -2.14 14.38
CA VAL A 354 -0.57 -1.04 15.30
C VAL A 354 -1.97 -0.51 14.96
N VAL A 355 -2.81 -0.33 15.99
CA VAL A 355 -4.19 0.13 15.88
C VAL A 355 -4.31 1.52 16.47
N GLY A 356 -4.47 2.54 15.62
CA GLY A 356 -4.72 3.92 16.05
C GLY A 356 -6.22 4.22 16.10
N LYS A 357 -6.86 4.12 17.27
CA LYS A 357 -8.32 4.41 17.41
C LYS A 357 -8.64 5.89 17.65
N ARG A 358 -7.71 6.63 18.25
CA ARG A 358 -7.88 8.05 18.62
C ARG A 358 -6.93 8.88 17.79
N HIS A 359 -7.41 9.36 16.64
CA HIS A 359 -6.65 10.21 15.73
C HIS A 359 -7.49 11.40 15.26
N HIS A 360 -6.83 12.41 14.68
CA HIS A 360 -7.47 13.62 14.19
C HIS A 360 -7.93 13.53 12.72
N THR A 361 -7.75 12.39 12.06
CA THR A 361 -8.27 12.14 10.72
C THR A 361 -9.76 11.85 10.79
N LEU A 362 -10.57 12.59 10.03
CA LEU A 362 -12.02 12.41 9.93
C LEU A 362 -12.40 12.29 8.45
N PHE A 363 -13.36 11.42 8.15
CA PHE A 363 -13.89 11.22 6.80
C PHE A 363 -15.34 11.72 6.72
N PHE A 364 -15.66 12.38 5.62
CA PHE A 364 -16.99 12.92 5.34
C PHE A 364 -17.38 12.56 3.92
N SER A 365 -18.63 12.15 3.75
CA SER A 365 -19.23 11.92 2.43
C SER A 365 -19.23 13.19 1.58
N LYS A 366 -19.13 13.05 0.26
CA LYS A 366 -19.26 14.17 -0.67
C LYS A 366 -20.72 14.50 -1.00
N GLY A 367 -21.69 13.62 -0.71
CA GLY A 367 -23.11 13.87 -1.01
C GLY A 367 -24.15 13.05 -0.23
N PRO A 368 -25.43 13.48 -0.22
CA PRO A 368 -26.50 12.88 0.60
C PRO A 368 -26.90 11.45 0.22
N ARG A 369 -26.66 10.99 -1.02
CA ARG A 369 -26.91 9.59 -1.42
C ARG A 369 -25.89 8.63 -0.81
N GLU A 370 -24.62 9.04 -0.76
CA GLU A 370 -23.52 8.28 -0.15
C GLU A 370 -23.65 8.23 1.39
N LEU A 371 -24.21 9.28 2.04
CA LEU A 371 -24.51 9.30 3.48
C LEU A 371 -25.48 8.19 3.94
N SER A 372 -26.42 7.78 3.08
CA SER A 372 -27.35 6.68 3.40
C SER A 372 -26.70 5.30 3.36
N GLU A 373 -25.54 5.20 2.68
CA GLU A 373 -24.66 4.02 2.62
C GLU A 373 -23.48 4.11 3.59
N LEU A 374 -23.17 5.30 4.12
CA LEU A 374 -22.05 5.60 5.04
C LEU A 374 -22.36 5.46 6.54
N ASN A 375 -23.53 4.97 6.92
CA ASN A 375 -23.77 4.47 8.29
C ASN A 375 -23.05 3.12 8.52
N VAL A 376 -21.82 2.98 8.05
CA VAL A 376 -21.05 1.73 8.04
C VAL A 376 -19.73 1.95 8.76
N ASP A 377 -19.56 1.26 9.89
CA ASP A 377 -18.36 1.25 10.74
C ASP A 377 -17.08 0.67 10.07
N SER A 378 -17.11 0.38 8.76
CA SER A 378 -16.03 -0.30 8.05
C SER A 378 -15.80 0.24 6.63
N GLU A 379 -15.27 1.45 6.55
CA GLU A 379 -14.71 1.99 5.31
C GLU A 379 -13.19 1.78 5.30
N LEU A 380 -12.65 1.17 4.25
CA LEU A 380 -11.20 1.10 4.05
C LEU A 380 -10.79 2.27 3.17
N VAL A 381 -10.14 3.26 3.77
CA VAL A 381 -9.52 4.37 3.05
C VAL A 381 -8.02 4.11 2.97
N GLU A 382 -7.55 3.62 1.82
CA GLU A 382 -6.11 3.51 1.54
C GLU A 382 -5.60 4.88 1.06
N THR A 383 -5.28 5.77 2.00
CA THR A 383 -4.75 7.09 1.63
C THR A 383 -3.31 7.00 1.14
N SER A 384 -2.92 7.87 0.20
CA SER A 384 -1.53 8.02 -0.24
C SER A 384 -0.57 8.50 0.87
N GLN A 385 -1.09 8.85 2.06
CA GLN A 385 -0.31 9.26 3.23
C GLN A 385 0.04 8.10 4.17
N THR A 386 -0.54 6.91 3.98
CA THR A 386 -0.10 5.72 4.69
C THR A 386 1.31 5.39 4.21
N ARG A 387 2.34 5.59 5.04
CA ARG A 387 3.71 5.08 4.82
C ARG A 387 3.63 3.55 4.72
N THR A 388 3.31 3.06 3.53
CA THR A 388 3.16 1.64 3.27
C THR A 388 4.55 1.00 3.34
N ILE A 389 4.73 0.02 4.23
CA ILE A 389 5.69 -1.06 4.00
C ILE A 389 5.40 -1.55 2.58
N MET A 390 6.33 -1.27 1.69
CA MET A 390 6.09 -1.36 0.28
C MET A 390 5.89 -2.82 -0.09
N SER A 391 4.66 -3.19 -0.45
CA SER A 391 4.30 -4.54 -0.91
C SER A 391 5.39 -5.11 -1.82
N THR A 392 5.74 -6.38 -1.67
CA THR A 392 6.79 -7.07 -2.45
C THR A 392 6.63 -6.85 -3.95
N ARG A 393 5.39 -6.72 -4.45
CA ARG A 393 5.12 -6.39 -5.87
C ARG A 393 5.51 -4.95 -6.24
N LYS A 394 5.26 -3.99 -5.35
CA LYS A 394 5.64 -2.58 -5.55
C LYS A 394 7.16 -2.40 -5.41
N MET A 395 7.81 -3.17 -4.53
CA MET A 395 9.28 -3.28 -4.45
C MET A 395 9.89 -3.86 -5.72
N LEU A 396 9.35 -4.99 -6.19
CA LEU A 396 9.79 -5.62 -7.43
C LEU A 396 9.67 -4.67 -8.62
N ARG A 397 8.50 -4.07 -8.81
CA ARG A 397 8.22 -3.20 -9.95
C ARG A 397 8.98 -1.87 -9.90
N ARG A 398 9.10 -1.25 -8.72
CA ARG A 398 9.68 0.10 -8.61
C ARG A 398 11.20 0.10 -8.52
N PHE A 399 11.80 -0.91 -7.88
CA PHE A 399 13.24 -0.92 -7.61
C PHE A 399 13.94 -2.08 -8.28
N ILE A 400 13.52 -3.32 -8.04
CA ILE A 400 14.27 -4.50 -8.49
C ILE A 400 14.31 -4.58 -10.02
N LEU A 401 13.17 -4.55 -10.71
CA LEU A 401 13.11 -4.67 -12.17
C LEU A 401 13.90 -3.58 -12.92
N PRO A 402 13.76 -2.27 -12.62
CA PRO A 402 14.55 -1.27 -13.33
C PRO A 402 16.04 -1.36 -13.01
N LEU A 403 16.41 -1.72 -11.78
CA LEU A 403 17.82 -1.90 -11.37
C LEU A 403 18.45 -3.20 -11.88
N THR A 404 17.68 -4.14 -12.43
CA THR A 404 18.23 -5.32 -13.12
C THR A 404 18.25 -5.12 -14.62
N ILE A 405 17.16 -4.64 -15.22
CA ILE A 405 17.00 -4.56 -16.67
C ILE A 405 17.88 -3.47 -17.28
N PHE A 406 17.85 -2.23 -16.75
CA PHE A 406 18.56 -1.11 -17.39
C PHE A 406 20.08 -1.17 -17.26
N PRO A 407 20.66 -1.70 -16.16
CA PRO A 407 22.10 -1.98 -16.13
C PRO A 407 22.51 -3.01 -17.17
N MET A 408 21.74 -4.08 -17.39
CA MET A 408 22.01 -5.02 -18.49
C MET A 408 21.97 -4.32 -19.86
N PHE A 409 20.97 -3.47 -20.11
CA PHE A 409 20.92 -2.64 -21.31
C PHE A 409 22.16 -1.75 -21.44
N THR A 410 22.56 -1.05 -20.38
CA THR A 410 23.73 -0.17 -20.38
C THR A 410 25.02 -0.93 -20.70
N THR A 411 25.20 -2.13 -20.12
CA THR A 411 26.34 -3.00 -20.44
C THR A 411 26.33 -3.46 -21.89
N LEU A 412 25.17 -3.84 -22.44
CA LEU A 412 25.04 -4.23 -23.84
C LEU A 412 25.33 -3.06 -24.78
N VAL A 413 24.76 -1.89 -24.52
CA VAL A 413 25.02 -0.65 -25.28
C VAL A 413 26.52 -0.36 -25.30
N PHE A 414 27.15 -0.32 -24.12
CA PHE A 414 28.58 -0.05 -24.01
C PHE A 414 29.40 -1.07 -24.81
N LYS A 415 29.13 -2.37 -24.63
CA LYS A 415 29.86 -3.45 -25.32
C LYS A 415 29.70 -3.37 -26.85
N PHE A 416 28.48 -3.16 -27.34
CA PHE A 416 28.24 -3.12 -28.78
C PHE A 416 28.86 -1.88 -29.41
N LEU A 417 28.62 -0.70 -28.85
CA LEU A 417 29.13 0.56 -29.40
C LEU A 417 30.65 0.65 -29.34
N THR A 418 31.28 0.26 -28.22
CA THR A 418 32.76 0.25 -28.11
C THR A 418 33.41 -0.72 -29.08
N ALA A 419 32.78 -1.87 -29.36
CA ALA A 419 33.30 -2.81 -30.36
C ALA A 419 33.29 -2.22 -31.79
N ARG A 420 32.34 -1.32 -32.11
CA ARG A 420 32.30 -0.64 -33.41
C ARG A 420 33.27 0.53 -33.47
N ILE A 421 33.41 1.28 -32.37
CA ILE A 421 34.43 2.33 -32.28
C ILE A 421 35.82 1.74 -32.56
N HIS A 422 36.17 0.63 -31.91
CA HIS A 422 37.46 -0.04 -32.09
C HIS A 422 37.54 -0.95 -33.33
N SER A 423 36.54 -0.94 -34.21
CA SER A 423 36.58 -1.70 -35.48
C SER A 423 37.46 -1.06 -36.55
N GLY A 424 38.12 0.07 -36.24
CA GLY A 424 38.82 0.94 -37.19
C GLY A 424 38.06 2.24 -37.46
N MET A 425 36.86 2.42 -36.90
CA MET A 425 36.09 3.66 -37.01
C MET A 425 36.82 4.83 -36.35
N ASP A 426 37.37 4.63 -35.16
CA ASP A 426 38.14 5.64 -34.42
C ASP A 426 39.38 6.11 -35.19
N ALA A 427 40.16 5.18 -35.73
CA ALA A 427 41.31 5.48 -36.56
C ALA A 427 40.91 6.21 -37.85
N GLY A 428 39.83 5.76 -38.51
CA GLY A 428 39.29 6.41 -39.70
C GLY A 428 38.84 7.84 -39.46
N LEU A 429 38.06 8.09 -38.39
CA LEU A 429 37.61 9.44 -38.02
C LEU A 429 38.76 10.35 -37.60
N LYS A 430 39.74 9.80 -36.88
CA LYS A 430 40.95 10.54 -36.52
C LYS A 430 41.72 10.99 -37.76
N ALA A 431 41.91 10.10 -38.73
CA ALA A 431 42.55 10.45 -40.00
C ALA A 431 41.78 11.55 -40.76
N GLN A 432 40.44 11.53 -40.70
CA GLN A 432 39.61 12.60 -41.27
C GLN A 432 39.83 13.94 -40.58
N CYS A 433 40.26 14.00 -39.32
CA CYS A 433 40.49 15.26 -38.59
C CYS A 433 41.94 15.74 -38.59
N GLU A 434 42.89 14.88 -38.96
CA GLU A 434 44.33 15.20 -38.98
C GLU A 434 44.85 15.46 -40.41
N ALA A 435 44.05 15.21 -41.45
CA ALA A 435 44.45 15.46 -42.83
C ALA A 435 44.66 16.97 -43.09
N PRO A 436 45.75 17.37 -43.80
CA PRO A 436 46.11 18.78 -44.00
C PRO A 436 45.03 19.66 -44.63
N ASP A 437 44.20 19.07 -45.52
CA ASP A 437 43.10 19.73 -46.23
C ASP A 437 41.73 19.15 -45.86
N SER A 438 41.59 18.66 -44.61
CA SER A 438 40.33 18.08 -44.17
C SER A 438 39.18 19.11 -44.22
N PRO A 439 38.05 18.78 -44.86
CA PRO A 439 36.86 19.64 -44.81
C PRO A 439 36.21 19.69 -43.42
N TYR A 440 36.65 18.84 -42.47
CA TYR A 440 36.07 18.73 -41.14
C TYR A 440 36.94 19.38 -40.04
N ALA A 441 38.23 19.62 -40.30
CA ALA A 441 39.18 20.19 -39.34
C ALA A 441 39.09 21.73 -39.29
N LEU A 442 37.91 22.24 -38.95
CA LEU A 442 37.61 23.68 -38.91
C LEU A 442 37.81 24.27 -37.51
N SER A 443 38.07 25.58 -37.44
CA SER A 443 38.10 26.34 -36.19
C SER A 443 36.68 26.73 -35.76
N TYR A 444 35.89 25.75 -35.31
CA TYR A 444 34.48 25.93 -34.95
C TYR A 444 34.27 26.93 -33.81
N THR A 445 35.12 26.88 -32.78
CA THR A 445 35.00 27.67 -31.55
C THR A 445 36.24 28.51 -31.25
N GLY A 446 37.36 28.25 -31.94
CA GLY A 446 38.64 28.88 -31.67
C GLY A 446 39.41 28.25 -30.50
N PHE A 447 38.87 27.17 -29.90
CA PHE A 447 39.52 26.42 -28.83
C PHE A 447 39.99 25.05 -29.35
N PRO A 448 41.31 24.83 -29.52
CA PRO A 448 41.83 23.65 -30.24
C PRO A 448 41.34 22.30 -29.72
N LYS A 449 41.22 22.14 -28.39
CA LYS A 449 40.73 20.88 -27.79
C LYS A 449 39.24 20.64 -28.03
N VAL A 450 38.44 21.71 -28.07
CA VAL A 450 36.99 21.63 -28.33
C VAL A 450 36.77 21.35 -29.81
N ASP A 451 37.50 22.06 -30.67
CA ASP A 451 37.42 21.92 -32.13
C ASP A 451 37.87 20.53 -32.59
N ALA A 452 38.92 19.95 -31.99
CA ALA A 452 39.33 18.57 -32.28
C ALA A 452 38.23 17.55 -31.91
N ARG A 453 37.52 17.76 -30.79
CA ARG A 453 36.42 16.86 -30.39
C ARG A 453 35.20 17.05 -31.29
N LEU A 454 34.85 18.29 -31.62
CA LEU A 454 33.77 18.61 -32.56
C LEU A 454 34.05 18.05 -33.95
N CYS A 455 35.29 18.14 -34.44
CA CYS A 455 35.68 17.53 -35.72
C CYS A 455 35.34 16.04 -35.75
N GLY A 456 35.72 15.28 -34.71
CA GLY A 456 35.42 13.85 -34.64
C GLY A 456 33.91 13.55 -34.69
N ILE A 457 33.09 14.35 -33.98
CA ILE A 457 31.63 14.19 -33.98
C ILE A 457 31.03 14.59 -35.34
N VAL A 458 31.45 15.70 -35.92
CA VAL A 458 31.02 16.15 -37.26
C VAL A 458 31.39 15.12 -38.32
N ALA A 459 32.60 14.57 -38.26
CA ALA A 459 33.08 13.54 -39.18
C ALA A 459 32.22 12.27 -39.14
N VAL A 460 31.69 11.86 -37.97
CA VAL A 460 30.75 10.72 -37.88
C VAL A 460 29.54 10.94 -38.79
N PHE A 461 28.89 12.09 -38.68
CA PHE A 461 27.68 12.39 -39.46
C PHE A 461 28.01 12.66 -40.93
N GLN A 462 29.08 13.40 -41.22
CA GLN A 462 29.46 13.76 -42.59
C GLN A 462 29.92 12.56 -43.42
N THR A 463 30.79 11.71 -42.87
CA THR A 463 31.20 10.48 -43.55
C THR A 463 30.02 9.52 -43.74
N THR A 464 29.09 9.46 -42.78
CA THR A 464 27.84 8.70 -42.95
C THR A 464 26.97 9.28 -44.06
N MET A 465 26.81 10.60 -44.16
CA MET A 465 26.02 11.27 -45.21
C MET A 465 26.63 11.15 -46.61
N SER A 466 27.93 10.92 -46.71
CA SER A 466 28.60 10.63 -47.98
C SER A 466 28.23 9.26 -48.55
N GLU A 467 27.82 8.32 -47.70
CA GLU A 467 27.32 7.01 -48.12
C GLU A 467 25.82 7.10 -48.46
N PRO A 468 25.34 6.62 -49.63
CA PRO A 468 23.93 6.70 -50.00
C PRO A 468 22.99 6.06 -48.97
N ALA A 469 23.36 4.88 -48.45
CA ALA A 469 22.61 4.21 -47.40
C ALA A 469 22.68 4.96 -46.06
N GLY A 470 23.80 5.62 -45.77
CA GLY A 470 23.98 6.39 -44.54
C GLY A 470 23.13 7.67 -44.53
N LEU A 471 23.07 8.39 -45.64
CA LEU A 471 22.19 9.55 -45.79
C LEU A 471 20.72 9.16 -45.62
N GLN A 472 20.26 8.11 -46.30
CA GLN A 472 18.89 7.60 -46.16
C GLN A 472 18.60 7.15 -44.72
N PHE A 473 19.55 6.50 -44.06
CA PHE A 473 19.42 6.10 -42.66
C PHE A 473 19.30 7.32 -41.74
N LEU A 474 20.07 8.38 -41.96
CA LEU A 474 20.00 9.60 -41.14
C LEU A 474 18.67 10.35 -41.33
N TYR A 475 18.12 10.41 -42.55
CA TYR A 475 16.75 10.89 -42.78
C TYR A 475 15.73 10.09 -41.97
N TYR A 476 15.83 8.76 -42.00
CA TYR A 476 14.97 7.89 -41.21
C TYR A 476 15.17 8.07 -39.70
N GLY A 477 16.42 8.11 -39.23
CA GLY A 477 16.78 8.17 -37.82
C GLY A 477 16.37 9.48 -37.17
N LEU A 478 16.56 10.62 -37.84
CA LEU A 478 16.14 11.93 -37.34
C LEU A 478 14.62 12.12 -37.44
N GLY A 479 13.98 11.63 -38.50
CA GLY A 479 12.52 11.69 -38.61
C GLY A 479 11.80 10.81 -37.59
N SER A 480 12.25 9.56 -37.40
CA SER A 480 11.65 8.60 -36.47
C SER A 480 12.13 8.77 -35.02
N GLY A 481 13.31 9.34 -34.81
CA GLY A 481 13.97 9.46 -33.51
C GLY A 481 13.59 10.70 -32.71
N ALA A 482 12.79 11.62 -33.25
CA ALA A 482 12.38 12.86 -32.57
C ALA A 482 11.85 12.63 -31.14
N ILE A 483 11.12 11.52 -30.93
CA ILE A 483 10.57 11.17 -29.62
C ILE A 483 11.63 10.85 -28.55
N LEU A 484 12.81 10.34 -28.96
CA LEU A 484 13.92 10.02 -28.07
C LEU A 484 14.47 11.27 -27.37
N PHE A 485 14.41 12.42 -28.06
CA PHE A 485 14.83 13.72 -27.56
C PHE A 485 13.69 14.49 -26.91
N LEU A 486 12.47 14.39 -27.45
CA LEU A 486 11.30 15.07 -26.89
C LEU A 486 10.89 14.49 -25.52
N PHE A 487 11.05 13.19 -25.29
CA PHE A 487 10.59 12.55 -24.06
C PHE A 487 11.18 13.18 -22.78
N PRO A 488 12.51 13.41 -22.66
CA PRO A 488 13.05 14.13 -21.50
C PRO A 488 12.53 15.55 -21.32
N TYR A 489 12.32 16.30 -22.41
CA TYR A 489 11.75 17.66 -22.36
C TYR A 489 10.27 17.66 -21.94
N LEU A 490 9.50 16.67 -22.40
CA LEU A 490 8.11 16.47 -22.02
C LEU A 490 7.99 16.21 -20.51
N GLU A 491 8.78 15.27 -19.97
CA GLU A 491 8.73 14.94 -18.56
C GLU A 491 9.28 16.07 -17.67
N ALA A 492 10.29 16.81 -18.12
CA ALA A 492 10.78 17.99 -17.43
C ALA A 492 9.77 19.15 -17.37
N SER A 493 8.76 19.15 -18.24
CA SER A 493 7.70 20.17 -18.27
C SER A 493 6.58 19.92 -17.24
N ARG A 494 6.63 18.81 -16.49
CA ARG A 494 5.65 18.50 -15.44
C ARG A 494 5.96 19.21 -14.11
N ALA A 495 4.95 19.31 -13.25
CA ALA A 495 5.02 20.03 -11.98
C ALA A 495 5.90 19.32 -10.92
N ARG A 496 5.83 17.99 -10.84
CA ARG A 496 6.72 17.18 -9.98
C ARG A 496 7.80 16.48 -10.80
N LYS A 497 9.02 16.98 -10.67
CA LYS A 497 10.24 16.37 -11.20
C LYS A 497 11.33 16.43 -10.14
N THR A 498 12.19 15.41 -10.11
CA THR A 498 13.39 15.47 -9.28
C THR A 498 14.42 16.39 -9.92
N LEU A 499 15.33 16.94 -9.10
CA LEU A 499 16.38 17.84 -9.58
C LEU A 499 17.13 17.27 -10.80
N LEU A 500 17.44 15.98 -10.77
CA LEU A 500 18.16 15.28 -11.83
C LEU A 500 17.39 15.22 -13.16
N LEU A 501 16.05 15.15 -13.12
CA LEU A 501 15.19 15.08 -14.32
C LEU A 501 14.69 16.46 -14.76
N ALA A 502 14.97 17.51 -13.98
CA ALA A 502 14.50 18.86 -14.25
C ALA A 502 15.24 19.56 -15.39
N PHE A 503 16.44 19.08 -15.75
CA PHE A 503 17.33 19.70 -16.72
C PHE A 503 17.50 18.80 -17.96
N PRO A 504 16.51 18.77 -18.88
CA PRO A 504 16.57 17.93 -20.07
C PRO A 504 17.73 18.32 -20.99
N ILE A 505 18.13 19.59 -21.00
CA ILE A 505 19.30 20.08 -21.74
C ILE A 505 20.58 19.35 -21.35
N ALA A 506 20.80 19.06 -20.07
CA ALA A 506 22.01 18.39 -19.61
C ALA A 506 22.06 16.94 -20.11
N TRP A 507 20.93 16.24 -20.09
CA TRP A 507 20.82 14.88 -20.60
C TRP A 507 21.00 14.82 -22.11
N ILE A 508 20.39 15.73 -22.86
CA ILE A 508 20.51 15.68 -24.32
C ILE A 508 21.88 16.18 -24.79
N LEU A 509 22.53 17.13 -24.11
CA LEU A 509 23.93 17.48 -24.38
C LEU A 509 24.86 16.31 -24.06
N PHE A 510 24.60 15.57 -22.98
CA PHE A 510 25.33 14.34 -22.68
C PHE A 510 25.19 13.30 -23.82
N ALA A 511 24.00 13.20 -24.44
CA ALA A 511 23.79 12.34 -25.60
C ALA A 511 24.63 12.72 -26.82
N GLN A 512 24.97 14.00 -27.01
CA GLN A 512 25.85 14.44 -28.11
C GLN A 512 27.31 13.99 -27.90
N VAL A 513 27.74 13.84 -26.65
CA VAL A 513 29.12 13.45 -26.32
C VAL A 513 29.28 11.94 -26.15
N ALA A 514 28.31 11.28 -25.53
CA ALA A 514 28.34 9.85 -25.25
C ALA A 514 27.66 9.03 -26.35
N THR A 515 26.33 9.19 -26.49
CA THR A 515 25.40 8.63 -27.50
C THR A 515 23.97 8.69 -26.95
N ILE A 516 22.94 8.59 -27.78
CA ILE A 516 21.55 8.60 -27.30
C ILE A 516 21.17 7.28 -26.61
N ALA A 517 21.65 6.12 -27.07
CA ALA A 517 21.39 4.84 -26.41
C ALA A 517 21.92 4.81 -24.98
N PHE A 518 23.18 5.22 -24.81
CA PHE A 518 23.82 5.21 -23.50
C PHE A 518 23.16 6.21 -22.53
N THR A 519 22.78 7.38 -23.06
CA THR A 519 22.06 8.39 -22.28
C THR A 519 20.71 7.88 -21.80
N LEU A 520 19.91 7.29 -22.69
CA LEU A 520 18.57 6.80 -22.32
C LEU A 520 18.64 5.57 -21.40
N SER A 521 19.62 4.69 -21.56
CA SER A 521 19.78 3.53 -20.68
C SER A 521 20.07 3.92 -19.22
N ILE A 522 20.59 5.13 -18.99
CA ILE A 522 20.81 5.72 -17.67
C ILE A 522 19.64 6.61 -17.23
N TYR A 523 19.11 7.44 -18.12
CA TYR A 523 18.00 8.36 -17.81
C TYR A 523 16.72 7.63 -17.40
N LEU A 524 16.35 6.56 -18.12
CA LEU A 524 15.08 5.86 -17.96
C LEU A 524 14.92 5.11 -16.62
N PRO A 525 15.92 4.40 -16.06
CA PRO A 525 15.79 3.84 -14.72
C PRO A 525 15.64 4.93 -13.66
N LEU A 526 16.32 6.07 -13.80
CA LEU A 526 16.16 7.21 -12.89
C LEU A 526 14.74 7.79 -12.96
N PHE A 527 14.19 7.93 -14.18
CA PHE A 527 12.80 8.29 -14.40
C PHE A 527 11.82 7.31 -13.72
N ILE A 528 12.08 6.01 -13.78
CA ILE A 528 11.23 4.98 -13.14
C ILE A 528 11.35 5.04 -11.60
N LEU A 529 12.58 5.02 -11.06
CA LEU A 529 12.86 4.97 -9.62
C LEU A 529 12.24 6.15 -8.86
N THR A 530 12.33 7.34 -9.46
CA THR A 530 11.75 8.58 -8.90
C THR A 530 10.22 8.56 -8.86
N GLY A 531 9.58 7.57 -9.51
CA GLY A 531 8.14 7.41 -9.54
C GLY A 531 7.46 8.41 -10.47
N SER A 532 8.21 9.02 -11.40
CA SER A 532 7.68 9.95 -12.41
C SER A 532 6.76 9.25 -13.43
N HIS A 533 6.85 7.93 -13.53
CA HIS A 533 5.94 7.07 -14.30
C HIS A 533 4.60 6.79 -13.59
N ASP A 534 4.49 7.01 -12.28
CA ASP A 534 3.36 6.55 -11.45
C ASP A 534 2.11 7.40 -11.70
N ARG A 535 1.03 6.71 -12.08
CA ARG A 535 -0.25 7.28 -12.51
C ARG A 535 -1.22 7.54 -11.34
N THR A 536 -0.88 7.05 -10.14
CA THR A 536 -1.74 7.12 -8.95
C THR A 536 -1.59 8.42 -8.15
N LYS A 537 -0.55 9.22 -8.43
CA LYS A 537 -0.40 10.55 -7.83
C LYS A 537 -1.35 11.52 -8.52
N LYS A 538 -2.29 12.08 -7.73
CA LYS A 538 -3.41 12.98 -8.10
C LYS A 538 -3.27 13.76 -9.41
N ARG A 539 -4.39 13.77 -10.15
CA ARG A 539 -4.78 14.48 -11.41
C ARG A 539 -4.31 15.94 -11.65
N GLU A 540 -3.61 16.60 -10.73
CA GLU A 540 -3.06 17.96 -10.93
C GLU A 540 -1.54 17.96 -11.15
N ASP A 541 -0.79 17.04 -10.53
CA ASP A 541 0.69 17.04 -10.56
C ASP A 541 1.28 16.53 -11.89
N GLY A 542 0.51 15.73 -12.63
CA GLY A 542 0.90 15.17 -13.92
C GLY A 542 0.61 16.06 -15.13
N LYS A 543 -0.14 17.16 -14.95
CA LYS A 543 -0.61 17.99 -16.07
C LYS A 543 0.44 19.00 -16.50
N ILE A 544 0.75 19.01 -17.80
CA ILE A 544 1.55 20.05 -18.44
C ILE A 544 0.63 21.25 -18.69
N THR A 545 1.07 22.46 -18.30
CA THR A 545 0.28 23.67 -18.57
C THR A 545 0.30 23.99 -20.06
N ARG A 546 -0.72 24.72 -20.54
CA ARG A 546 -0.81 25.12 -21.95
C ARG A 546 0.45 25.87 -22.42
N ALA A 547 0.98 26.79 -21.62
CA ALA A 547 2.20 27.53 -21.97
C ALA A 547 3.43 26.61 -22.13
N HIS A 548 3.60 25.63 -21.24
CA HIS A 548 4.68 24.65 -21.39
C HIS A 548 4.48 23.78 -22.63
N ALA A 549 3.24 23.34 -22.92
CA ALA A 549 2.95 22.56 -24.11
C ALA A 549 3.22 23.34 -25.41
N GLU A 550 2.84 24.62 -25.47
CA GLU A 550 3.14 25.50 -26.60
C GLU A 550 4.65 25.77 -26.74
N SER A 551 5.36 25.97 -25.62
CA SER A 551 6.81 26.13 -25.63
C SER A 551 7.53 24.89 -26.16
N LEU A 552 7.01 23.69 -25.83
CA LEU A 552 7.57 22.42 -26.30
C LEU A 552 7.36 22.26 -27.80
N PHE A 553 6.15 22.57 -28.28
CA PHE A 553 5.83 22.54 -29.71
C PHE A 553 6.77 23.46 -30.50
N PHE A 554 6.92 24.71 -30.05
CA PHE A 554 7.80 25.69 -30.66
C PHE A 554 9.27 25.23 -30.65
N ALA A 555 9.74 24.75 -29.49
CA ALA A 555 11.11 24.30 -29.31
C ALA A 555 11.46 23.08 -30.18
N VAL A 556 10.56 22.13 -30.36
CA VAL A 556 10.79 20.96 -31.24
C VAL A 556 10.93 21.38 -32.71
N ILE A 557 10.10 22.31 -33.18
CA ILE A 557 10.18 22.75 -34.57
C ILE A 557 11.49 23.52 -34.81
N VAL A 558 11.72 24.57 -34.02
CA VAL A 558 12.85 25.50 -34.24
C VAL A 558 14.17 24.89 -33.80
N GLY A 559 14.15 24.10 -32.73
CA GLY A 559 15.36 23.59 -32.11
C GLY A 559 15.73 22.17 -32.52
N TYR A 560 14.81 21.33 -33.01
CA TYR A 560 15.15 19.98 -33.48
C TYR A 560 15.03 19.85 -35.00
N PHE A 561 13.82 20.04 -35.54
CA PHE A 561 13.57 19.78 -36.96
C PHE A 561 14.33 20.72 -37.90
N VAL A 562 14.29 22.04 -37.67
CA VAL A 562 14.97 23.01 -38.56
C VAL A 562 16.49 22.75 -38.63
N PRO A 563 17.23 22.63 -37.51
CA PRO A 563 18.64 22.27 -37.55
C PRO A 563 18.90 20.91 -38.20
N SER A 564 18.07 19.90 -37.92
CA SER A 564 18.21 18.56 -38.52
C SER A 564 18.04 18.58 -40.03
N PHE A 565 17.05 19.33 -40.56
CA PHE A 565 16.90 19.51 -42.01
C PHE A 565 18.08 20.27 -42.61
N GLY A 566 18.56 21.32 -41.94
CA GLY A 566 19.75 22.06 -42.36
C GLY A 566 20.96 21.14 -42.53
N MET A 567 21.24 20.29 -41.52
CA MET A 567 22.33 19.31 -41.57
C MET A 567 22.20 18.36 -42.77
N LEU A 568 21.01 17.80 -43.00
CA LEU A 568 20.79 16.78 -44.03
C LEU A 568 20.75 17.33 -45.46
N ILE A 569 20.30 18.57 -45.65
CA ILE A 569 20.16 19.21 -46.97
C ILE A 569 21.46 19.88 -47.38
N LEU A 570 22.05 20.68 -46.49
CA LEU A 570 23.25 21.46 -46.80
C LEU A 570 24.50 20.57 -46.79
N LYS A 571 24.49 19.49 -45.99
CA LYS A 571 25.63 18.57 -45.82
C LYS A 571 26.94 19.31 -45.51
N ASP A 572 26.82 20.45 -44.85
CA ASP A 572 27.92 21.34 -44.56
C ASP A 572 28.50 21.04 -43.14
N PRO A 573 29.84 20.96 -42.99
CA PRO A 573 30.48 20.67 -41.70
C PRO A 573 30.15 21.70 -40.61
N GLU A 574 30.07 22.99 -40.93
CA GLU A 574 29.72 24.04 -39.97
C GLU A 574 28.25 23.93 -39.54
N VAL A 575 27.36 23.65 -40.49
CA VAL A 575 25.93 23.39 -40.19
C VAL A 575 25.77 22.16 -39.31
N THR A 576 26.58 21.12 -39.53
CA THR A 576 26.59 19.90 -38.70
C THR A 576 27.12 20.16 -37.31
N ALA A 577 28.14 21.03 -37.17
CA ALA A 577 28.64 21.47 -35.88
C ALA A 577 27.59 22.31 -35.12
N LEU A 578 26.88 23.21 -35.83
CA LEU A 578 25.76 23.97 -35.27
C LEU A 578 24.62 23.06 -34.81
N TRP A 579 24.36 21.97 -35.54
CA TRP A 579 23.38 20.97 -35.13
C TRP A 579 23.75 20.30 -33.80
N GLN A 580 25.03 20.14 -33.44
CA GLN A 580 25.41 19.52 -32.16
C GLN A 580 24.89 20.28 -30.93
N ILE A 581 24.62 21.59 -31.05
CA ILE A 581 24.07 22.41 -29.97
C ILE A 581 22.54 22.58 -30.06
N PHE A 582 21.86 21.81 -30.91
CA PHE A 582 20.39 21.82 -31.01
C PHE A 582 19.66 21.73 -29.65
N PRO A 583 20.15 21.02 -28.61
CA PRO A 583 19.48 20.99 -27.31
C PRO A 583 19.49 22.35 -26.61
N VAL A 584 20.55 23.14 -26.81
CA VAL A 584 20.64 24.53 -26.35
C VAL A 584 19.61 25.37 -27.08
N ILE A 585 19.52 25.23 -28.41
CA ILE A 585 18.54 25.95 -29.24
C ILE A 585 17.11 25.62 -28.78
N MET A 586 16.78 24.34 -28.55
CA MET A 586 15.49 23.91 -28.02
C MET A 586 15.19 24.56 -26.66
N SER A 587 16.14 24.53 -25.73
CA SER A 587 15.95 25.09 -24.38
C SER A 587 15.81 26.61 -24.39
N VAL A 588 16.58 27.31 -25.22
CA VAL A 588 16.48 28.76 -25.40
C VAL A 588 15.13 29.11 -26.03
N ALA A 589 14.71 28.40 -27.09
CA ALA A 589 13.42 28.61 -27.73
C ALA A 589 12.25 28.39 -26.76
N ALA A 590 12.28 27.32 -25.96
CA ALA A 590 11.27 27.07 -24.93
C ALA A 590 11.27 28.17 -23.85
N GLY A 591 12.46 28.58 -23.39
CA GLY A 591 12.60 29.63 -22.38
C GLY A 591 12.08 30.99 -22.86
N LEU A 592 12.47 31.42 -24.07
CA LEU A 592 11.99 32.65 -24.69
C LEU A 592 10.46 32.65 -24.86
N HIS A 593 9.89 31.51 -25.28
CA HIS A 593 8.44 31.37 -25.37
C HIS A 593 7.76 31.56 -24.00
N LEU A 594 8.32 30.98 -22.94
CA LEU A 594 7.77 31.08 -21.58
C LEU A 594 7.93 32.48 -20.96
N LEU A 595 8.89 33.28 -21.42
CA LEU A 595 9.00 34.70 -21.04
C LEU A 595 7.83 35.51 -21.60
N ILE A 596 7.41 35.22 -22.83
CA ILE A 596 6.28 35.88 -23.49
C ILE A 596 4.95 35.35 -22.94
N ARG A 597 4.81 34.02 -22.83
CA ARG A 597 3.59 33.36 -22.35
C ARG A 597 3.85 32.64 -21.04
N ARG A 598 3.55 33.32 -19.93
CA ARG A 598 3.76 32.76 -18.59
C ARG A 598 2.82 31.58 -18.30
N PRO A 599 3.29 30.53 -17.62
CA PRO A 599 2.47 29.37 -17.29
C PRO A 599 1.40 29.70 -16.24
N SER A 600 0.16 29.32 -16.52
CA SER A 600 -0.99 29.39 -15.60
C SER A 600 -1.41 27.99 -15.16
N LYS A 601 -1.74 27.83 -13.86
CA LYS A 601 -2.27 26.57 -13.29
C LYS A 601 -3.70 26.25 -13.76
N LEU A 602 -4.43 27.22 -14.30
CA LEU A 602 -5.82 27.06 -14.75
C LEU A 602 -5.95 26.54 -16.20
N SER A 603 -4.88 26.64 -17.00
CA SER A 603 -4.89 26.25 -18.41
C SER A 603 -4.16 24.91 -18.62
N ALA A 604 -4.92 23.82 -18.78
CA ALA A 604 -4.36 22.51 -19.13
C ALA A 604 -3.87 22.49 -20.58
N GLY A 605 -2.68 21.91 -20.81
CA GLY A 605 -2.06 21.73 -22.13
C GLY A 605 -2.17 20.30 -22.67
N SER A 606 -2.92 19.41 -22.03
CA SER A 606 -2.98 17.98 -22.36
C SER A 606 -3.39 17.72 -23.82
N THR A 607 -4.42 18.41 -24.31
CA THR A 607 -4.85 18.31 -25.71
C THR A 607 -3.74 18.73 -26.67
N LEU A 608 -3.01 19.80 -26.36
CA LEU A 608 -1.93 20.27 -27.21
C LEU A 608 -0.74 19.29 -27.21
N ILE A 609 -0.40 18.71 -26.06
CA ILE A 609 0.61 17.65 -25.99
C ILE A 609 0.22 16.44 -26.85
N GLN A 610 -1.04 16.02 -26.82
CA GLN A 610 -1.51 14.94 -27.70
C GLN A 610 -1.39 15.32 -29.18
N VAL A 611 -1.69 16.57 -29.56
CA VAL A 611 -1.49 17.07 -30.93
C VAL A 611 -0.02 17.05 -31.33
N VAL A 612 0.88 17.50 -30.44
CA VAL A 612 2.34 17.46 -30.68
C VAL A 612 2.81 16.03 -30.89
N LEU A 613 2.41 15.11 -30.01
CA LEU A 613 2.74 13.69 -30.13
C LEU A 613 2.15 13.06 -31.39
N MET A 614 0.92 13.44 -31.78
CA MET A 614 0.32 12.98 -33.02
C MET A 614 1.07 13.49 -34.26
N GLY A 615 1.57 14.73 -34.23
CA GLY A 615 2.49 15.25 -35.26
C GLY A 615 3.79 14.44 -35.34
N ILE A 616 4.41 14.14 -34.21
CA ILE A 616 5.61 13.29 -34.14
C ILE A 616 5.32 11.87 -34.65
N PHE A 617 4.16 11.31 -34.31
CA PHE A 617 3.71 10.00 -34.80
C PHE A 617 3.58 10.00 -36.33
N ILE A 618 2.94 11.02 -36.90
CA ILE A 618 2.76 11.14 -38.35
C ILE A 618 4.11 11.26 -39.05
N ILE A 619 5.03 12.09 -38.54
CA ILE A 619 6.37 12.24 -39.12
C ILE A 619 7.13 10.91 -39.04
N ALA A 620 7.20 10.28 -37.86
CA ALA A 620 7.92 9.02 -37.66
C ALA A 620 7.34 7.87 -38.49
N SER A 621 6.02 7.80 -38.61
CA SER A 621 5.35 6.79 -39.44
C SER A 621 5.59 7.08 -40.93
N SER A 622 5.49 8.33 -41.36
CA SER A 622 5.71 8.71 -42.76
C SER A 622 7.13 8.44 -43.20
N THR A 623 8.13 8.71 -42.35
CA THR A 623 9.52 8.36 -42.67
C THR A 623 9.71 6.85 -42.74
N HIS A 624 9.09 6.07 -41.86
CA HIS A 624 9.13 4.60 -41.94
C HIS A 624 8.47 4.06 -43.21
N PHE A 625 7.30 4.58 -43.59
CA PHE A 625 6.63 4.21 -44.83
C PHE A 625 7.43 4.61 -46.07
N ALA A 626 8.11 5.76 -46.05
CA ALA A 626 8.89 6.23 -47.17
C ALA A 626 10.22 5.47 -47.34
N THR A 627 10.83 4.97 -46.26
CA THR A 627 12.18 4.34 -46.33
C THR A 627 12.18 2.83 -46.19
N ILE A 628 11.35 2.25 -45.32
CA ILE A 628 11.38 0.81 -45.01
C ILE A 628 10.35 0.04 -45.83
N TRP A 629 9.13 0.55 -45.99
CA TRP A 629 8.07 -0.14 -46.75
C TRP A 629 8.46 -0.54 -48.18
N PRO A 630 9.14 0.33 -48.96
CA PRO A 630 9.53 0.00 -50.33
C PRO A 630 10.52 -1.16 -50.41
N ILE A 631 11.26 -1.42 -49.32
CA ILE A 631 12.32 -2.43 -49.27
C ILE A 631 12.02 -3.59 -48.31
N VAL A 632 10.81 -3.66 -47.73
CA VAL A 632 10.49 -4.63 -46.67
C VAL A 632 10.60 -6.10 -47.15
N GLY A 633 10.41 -6.34 -48.44
CA GLY A 633 10.60 -7.65 -49.08
C GLY A 633 12.03 -7.93 -49.56
N ASP A 634 12.93 -6.94 -49.52
CA ASP A 634 14.33 -7.06 -49.93
C ASP A 634 15.24 -7.10 -48.69
N TYR A 635 15.59 -8.32 -48.28
CA TYR A 635 16.46 -8.55 -47.14
C TYR A 635 17.85 -7.91 -47.29
N ALA A 636 18.40 -7.84 -48.51
CA ALA A 636 19.71 -7.26 -48.75
C ALA A 636 19.67 -5.73 -48.62
N ALA A 637 18.63 -5.09 -49.15
CA ALA A 637 18.39 -3.66 -48.97
C ALA A 637 18.11 -3.31 -47.50
N LEU A 638 17.31 -4.11 -46.79
CA LEU A 638 17.08 -3.94 -45.35
C LEU A 638 18.36 -4.07 -44.53
N LYS A 639 19.23 -5.04 -44.84
CA LYS A 639 20.52 -5.19 -44.18
C LYS A 639 21.44 -3.99 -44.43
N THR A 640 21.43 -3.48 -45.65
CA THR A 640 22.25 -2.32 -46.04
C THR A 640 21.76 -1.04 -45.35
N LEU A 641 20.45 -0.79 -45.33
CA LEU A 641 19.89 0.47 -44.85
C LEU A 641 19.58 0.47 -43.34
N PHE A 642 18.97 -0.59 -42.81
CA PHE A 642 18.28 -0.54 -41.52
C PHE A 642 18.83 -1.54 -40.49
N LEU A 643 19.03 -2.81 -40.84
CA LEU A 643 19.48 -3.82 -39.88
C LEU A 643 20.98 -3.62 -39.58
N PRO A 644 21.39 -3.51 -38.31
CA PRO A 644 22.80 -3.44 -37.94
C PRO A 644 23.49 -4.81 -38.05
N SER A 645 24.81 -4.82 -38.26
CA SER A 645 25.59 -6.05 -38.27
C SER A 645 25.79 -6.60 -36.86
N LEU A 646 25.63 -7.92 -36.70
CA LEU A 646 25.81 -8.58 -35.40
C LEU A 646 27.27 -8.53 -34.93
N LEU A 647 28.21 -8.72 -35.85
CA LEU A 647 29.65 -8.58 -35.62
C LEU A 647 30.13 -7.23 -36.14
N PRO A 648 31.17 -6.62 -35.54
CA PRO A 648 31.82 -5.43 -36.10
C PRO A 648 32.28 -5.69 -37.53
N LEU A 649 32.09 -4.69 -38.39
CA LEU A 649 32.55 -4.75 -39.77
C LEU A 649 34.11 -4.73 -39.83
N PRO A 650 34.73 -5.28 -40.88
CA PRO A 650 36.18 -5.27 -41.02
C PRO A 650 36.75 -3.84 -41.07
N ALA A 651 37.94 -3.63 -40.51
CA ALA A 651 38.63 -2.33 -40.52
C ALA A 651 38.95 -1.79 -41.93
N SER A 652 38.92 -2.66 -42.95
CA SER A 652 39.06 -2.28 -44.37
C SER A 652 37.80 -1.63 -44.96
N THR A 653 36.70 -1.59 -44.23
CA THR A 653 35.44 -0.97 -44.65
C THR A 653 35.57 0.56 -44.62
N SER A 654 34.85 1.28 -45.49
CA SER A 654 34.87 2.76 -45.49
C SER A 654 34.44 3.30 -44.13
N THR A 655 35.05 4.42 -43.71
CA THR A 655 34.72 5.06 -42.42
C THR A 655 33.24 5.42 -42.31
N GLY A 656 32.61 5.81 -43.43
CA GLY A 656 31.17 6.12 -43.47
C GLY A 656 30.28 4.91 -43.19
N LEU A 657 30.62 3.73 -43.72
CA LEU A 657 29.87 2.50 -43.44
C LEU A 657 30.12 1.95 -42.02
N LEU A 658 31.33 2.15 -41.48
CA LEU A 658 31.62 1.85 -40.07
C LEU A 658 30.80 2.76 -39.13
N ALA A 659 30.74 4.06 -39.44
CA ALA A 659 29.92 5.03 -38.71
C ALA A 659 28.41 4.74 -38.83
N LEU A 660 27.96 4.30 -40.01
CA LEU A 660 26.58 3.86 -40.21
C LEU A 660 26.22 2.66 -39.33
N ASP A 661 27.06 1.62 -39.26
CA ASP A 661 26.77 0.45 -38.39
C ASP A 661 26.72 0.84 -36.91
N PHE A 662 27.60 1.74 -36.47
CA PHE A 662 27.56 2.33 -35.13
C PHE A 662 26.23 3.05 -34.87
N LEU A 663 25.81 3.94 -35.77
CA LEU A 663 24.58 4.73 -35.63
C LEU A 663 23.31 3.87 -35.69
N LYS A 664 23.32 2.77 -36.45
CA LYS A 664 22.23 1.78 -36.42
C LYS A 664 22.08 1.18 -35.02
N TRP A 665 23.16 0.67 -34.43
CA TRP A 665 23.09 0.12 -33.06
C TRP A 665 22.68 1.16 -32.02
N ASP A 666 23.19 2.39 -32.13
CA ASP A 666 22.81 3.48 -31.22
C ASP A 666 21.29 3.76 -31.29
N LEU A 667 20.74 3.88 -32.50
CA LEU A 667 19.31 4.10 -32.68
C LEU A 667 18.45 2.92 -32.20
N TYR A 668 18.87 1.68 -32.49
CA TYR A 668 18.16 0.46 -32.05
C TYR A 668 18.08 0.36 -30.52
N PHE A 669 19.20 0.54 -29.83
CA PHE A 669 19.21 0.47 -28.37
C PHE A 669 18.45 1.63 -27.72
N ALA A 670 18.49 2.83 -28.30
CA ALA A 670 17.70 3.97 -27.83
C ALA A 670 16.19 3.67 -27.90
N PHE A 671 15.70 3.16 -29.03
CA PHE A 671 14.31 2.75 -29.16
C PHE A 671 13.94 1.59 -28.24
N ALA A 672 14.80 0.57 -28.14
CA ALA A 672 14.53 -0.58 -27.27
C ALA A 672 14.43 -0.18 -25.79
N SER A 673 15.34 0.68 -25.33
CA SER A 673 15.35 1.16 -23.94
C SER A 673 14.08 1.95 -23.62
N LEU A 674 13.68 2.87 -24.49
CA LEU A 674 12.47 3.66 -24.29
C LEU A 674 11.19 2.80 -24.38
N SER A 675 11.12 1.85 -25.33
CA SER A 675 10.00 0.91 -25.44
C SER A 675 9.83 0.09 -24.18
N VAL A 676 10.93 -0.46 -23.63
CA VAL A 676 10.92 -1.20 -22.36
C VAL A 676 10.47 -0.30 -21.21
N ALA A 677 10.95 0.94 -21.13
CA ALA A 677 10.52 1.89 -20.10
C ALA A 677 9.01 2.16 -20.14
N THR A 678 8.39 2.22 -21.32
CA THR A 678 6.94 2.44 -21.44
C THR A 678 6.09 1.33 -20.83
N LEU A 679 6.64 0.12 -20.63
CA LEU A 679 5.93 -0.98 -19.95
C LEU A 679 5.56 -0.61 -18.50
N TRP A 680 6.31 0.32 -17.88
CA TRP A 680 5.98 0.86 -16.55
C TRP A 680 4.74 1.77 -16.53
N PHE A 681 4.21 2.19 -17.69
CA PHE A 681 2.97 2.98 -17.77
C PHE A 681 1.71 2.16 -17.52
N THR A 682 1.82 0.83 -17.48
CA THR A 682 0.68 -0.09 -17.39
C THR A 682 0.24 -0.29 -15.94
N SER A 683 -1.05 -0.15 -15.62
CA SER A 683 -1.56 -0.36 -14.26
C SER A 683 -2.05 -1.79 -14.01
N THR A 684 -2.37 -2.52 -15.08
CA THR A 684 -2.90 -3.90 -15.02
C THR A 684 -2.10 -4.85 -15.91
N THR A 685 -2.19 -6.16 -15.61
CA THR A 685 -1.58 -7.21 -16.43
C THR A 685 -2.13 -7.21 -17.87
N ALA A 686 -3.42 -6.90 -18.05
CA ALA A 686 -4.02 -6.79 -19.38
C ALA A 686 -3.41 -5.63 -20.19
N GLN A 687 -3.15 -4.48 -19.55
CA GLN A 687 -2.47 -3.36 -20.21
C GLN A 687 -1.01 -3.69 -20.55
N PHE A 688 -0.32 -4.46 -19.69
CA PHE A 688 1.04 -4.94 -19.97
C PHE A 688 1.09 -5.78 -21.24
N PHE A 689 0.26 -6.82 -21.34
CA PHE A 689 0.21 -7.65 -22.55
C PHE A 689 -0.36 -6.90 -23.75
N GLY A 690 -1.31 -5.99 -23.56
CA GLY A 690 -1.82 -5.12 -24.62
C GLY A 690 -0.73 -4.23 -25.21
N LEU A 691 0.16 -3.67 -24.37
CA LEU A 691 1.27 -2.83 -24.84
C LEU A 691 2.37 -3.66 -25.53
N LEU A 692 2.61 -4.90 -25.08
CA LEU A 692 3.48 -5.83 -25.81
C LEU A 692 2.92 -6.20 -27.19
N ALA A 693 1.61 -6.49 -27.26
CA ALA A 693 0.93 -6.76 -28.53
C ALA A 693 0.97 -5.52 -29.45
N TRP A 694 0.80 -4.33 -28.89
CA TRP A 694 0.97 -3.07 -29.62
C TRP A 694 2.36 -2.97 -30.25
N TYR A 695 3.45 -3.19 -29.49
CA TYR A 695 4.80 -3.14 -30.08
C TYR A 695 5.04 -4.21 -31.13
N ALA A 696 4.53 -5.43 -30.94
CA ALA A 696 4.65 -6.51 -31.92
C ALA A 696 4.02 -6.17 -33.28
N VAL A 697 2.97 -5.35 -33.29
CA VAL A 697 2.25 -4.94 -34.52
C VAL A 697 2.73 -3.58 -35.02
N ALA A 698 2.81 -2.57 -34.16
CA ALA A 698 3.10 -1.20 -34.54
C ALA A 698 4.56 -0.99 -34.97
N VAL A 699 5.53 -1.71 -34.39
CA VAL A 699 6.94 -1.56 -34.79
C VAL A 699 7.16 -2.03 -36.23
N PRO A 700 6.70 -3.22 -36.64
CA PRO A 700 6.77 -3.62 -38.05
C PRO A 700 5.88 -2.78 -38.96
N MET A 701 4.76 -2.22 -38.50
CA MET A 701 3.82 -1.48 -39.37
C MET A 701 4.15 0.00 -39.58
N SER A 702 4.63 0.67 -38.55
CA SER A 702 4.78 2.13 -38.51
C SER A 702 6.14 2.59 -38.03
N GLY A 703 7.02 1.64 -37.67
CA GLY A 703 8.34 1.90 -37.13
C GLY A 703 8.35 2.11 -35.60
N PRO A 704 9.52 1.94 -34.97
CA PRO A 704 9.68 2.04 -33.52
C PRO A 704 9.38 3.43 -32.96
N GLY A 705 9.75 4.50 -33.68
CA GLY A 705 9.47 5.88 -33.28
C GLY A 705 7.97 6.17 -33.16
N ALA A 706 7.19 5.76 -34.17
CA ALA A 706 5.74 5.89 -34.16
C ALA A 706 5.10 4.98 -33.09
N ALA A 707 5.56 3.73 -32.95
CA ALA A 707 5.06 2.80 -31.95
C ALA A 707 5.22 3.34 -30.51
N ILE A 708 6.40 3.86 -30.16
CA ILE A 708 6.65 4.49 -28.85
C ILE A 708 5.78 5.74 -28.67
N THR A 709 5.67 6.56 -29.71
CA THR A 709 4.85 7.78 -29.66
C THR A 709 3.38 7.43 -29.45
N GLY A 710 2.87 6.36 -30.07
CA GLY A 710 1.52 5.84 -29.82
C GLY A 710 1.32 5.38 -28.37
N ALA A 711 2.32 4.71 -27.77
CA ALA A 711 2.30 4.36 -26.35
C ALA A 711 2.24 5.60 -25.45
N LEU A 712 2.92 6.69 -25.83
CA LEU A 712 2.88 7.96 -25.12
C LEU A 712 1.54 8.69 -25.31
N ILE A 713 0.96 8.69 -26.51
CA ILE A 713 -0.40 9.23 -26.75
C ILE A 713 -1.42 8.48 -25.87
N TRP A 714 -1.33 7.14 -25.84
CA TRP A 714 -2.16 6.29 -24.98
C TRP A 714 -1.99 6.63 -23.49
N ARG A 715 -0.76 6.87 -23.03
CA ARG A 715 -0.49 7.32 -21.66
C ARG A 715 -1.09 8.69 -21.40
N GLU A 716 -0.84 9.68 -22.25
CA GLU A 716 -1.35 11.06 -22.08
C GLU A 716 -2.87 11.15 -22.15
N ALA A 717 -3.54 10.24 -22.87
CA ALA A 717 -5.00 10.14 -22.86
C ALA A 717 -5.57 9.69 -21.50
N GLN A 718 -4.73 9.15 -20.62
CA GLN A 718 -5.13 8.58 -19.34
C GLN A 718 -4.63 9.36 -18.13
N LEU A 719 -3.87 10.45 -18.34
CA LEU A 719 -3.41 11.40 -17.32
C LEU A 719 -4.36 12.61 -17.26
#